data_AF-A0A1B1MEL2-F1
#
_entry.id   AF-A0A1B1MEL2-F1
#
_cell.length_a   1.000
_cell.length_b   1.000
_cell.length_c   1.000
_cell.angle_alpha   90.00
_cell.angle_beta   90.00
_cell.angle_gamma   90.00
#
_symmetry.space_group_name_H-M   'P 1'
#
loop_
_entity.id
_entity.type
_entity.pdbx_description
1 polymer ?
#
loop_
_entity_poly.entity_id
_entity_poly.type
_entity_poly.pdbx_seq_one_letter_code
_entity_poly.pdbx_strand_id
1 'polypeptide(L)'
;MLRSAVDRSVVVLAGAQGSGVMLTPRLVLTSAHVLRNREWIRTVHPESEQPLPSRAVWQDEENDVALLLTGEELVDPERWALSRLRWGVLDAADPLPGCQIVGFPAVQRFGPDEHLEYDQLTGTVLPMAGRIRSLLVCEFDRAPVAAPKHGASPFAGLSGAPVFAGAVLIGVVTEVPAGRDHRRVEAVPVQRILEAPGFPHHVMGAESGHVPPVLEAVLPGCHLQDEQFERHYARALKTRYRKIEIFGIDELGTTETNWDLDTAYLSLEAISASAPREHDPVSKNVSMPRRINELLADRPRTLLRGEAGAGKTTLVWWLASHAACGALDHELAELNGLVPFVIPMRSLLARGMAFPAPHELATVAELQIDRVPDGWARRVLESGRALLLVDGMDEVPPAERTEARRRLGDLLAMYPHNRCLVTVRPLAVAADWLGSEGFEELRLLPMRDEDVLAFSRAWHAAARLECKDFRDAHRAAAEEKNLHALERALERELARNPALLRLSRTPLLAAVVCALHRRRRGFLPETRWSLYNAALTMLLGSRDTLRRVEAPEGIVLGVEEHQQLLQRIAAWLARGGYAEFSHAQGRHQIELAMRGMPQVRQQGSPEAVLTHLLNRSGLLQERNERVIQFIHRTFQDYLAAKELQESDGLGELLRHAADEEWQDIVLLAVGHCHRGEVRRLIEGLIEKGDQAEDLRTRGDIHVLAARCALGAVVLDDEVREQIADRVRALIPPADGTAAAKLTSLGPYVFPLVPDPAELSDQEAKAVVQVVRDIGGSASLPLLRRFAPHCSPGVREVLVTAWHRHPVEEYAREVLAHVPLEDAQVVVVNRAEAAALRHCGPVGHVMTDMAISGTDLAKLLPEQGIRELTVLDNSLLGDLSFVRGLAGLTSLSLSVCPRVRSFTALEGLPLTSLRLELNEIEKSALGSLQRLDRLTDLSLDGTLLDSSIPLPPGHPTVERLRLSSPAKMMINDLSQWPALRELVVRGDCHAHSLLLAASRAPSLSALEFSITSLRLPRQVVPPAVDKEDGLLPRRPRELEPLPTIRSLTLRDVSRGGSTRDLARVFPRLTHLALEYAEESRLDLTPLRQHTGLSIVVNGRAIRPE
;
A
#
# COMPACT_ATOMS: atom_id res chain seq x y z
N MET A 1 -6.35 11.48 25.74
CA MET A 1 -6.77 10.35 26.60
C MET A 1 -8.29 10.27 26.70
N LEU A 2 -9.02 11.39 26.73
CA LEU A 2 -10.49 11.44 26.74
C LEU A 2 -11.20 11.00 25.44
N ARG A 3 -10.48 10.95 24.31
CA ARG A 3 -11.06 10.75 22.97
C ARG A 3 -11.50 9.30 22.71
N SER A 4 -10.61 8.29 22.78
CA SER A 4 -10.93 6.95 22.23
C SER A 4 -12.11 6.19 22.84
N ALA A 5 -12.37 6.29 24.16
CA ALA A 5 -13.50 5.61 24.79
C ALA A 5 -14.83 6.35 24.56
N VAL A 6 -14.80 7.69 24.63
CA VAL A 6 -15.97 8.54 24.40
C VAL A 6 -16.36 8.52 22.93
N ASP A 7 -15.39 8.73 22.04
CA ASP A 7 -15.59 8.76 20.58
C ASP A 7 -16.07 7.41 20.03
N ARG A 8 -15.92 6.30 20.78
CA ARG A 8 -16.40 4.97 20.37
C ARG A 8 -17.68 4.54 21.07
N SER A 9 -18.19 5.31 22.03
CA SER A 9 -19.38 4.93 22.79
C SER A 9 -20.65 5.33 22.03
N VAL A 10 -21.55 4.37 21.84
CA VAL A 10 -22.81 4.58 21.12
C VAL A 10 -24.01 4.15 21.96
N VAL A 11 -25.17 4.71 21.64
CA VAL A 11 -26.46 4.30 22.23
C VAL A 11 -27.06 3.20 21.37
N VAL A 12 -27.51 2.12 21.99
CA VAL A 12 -28.25 1.03 21.32
C VAL A 12 -29.69 1.03 21.82
N LEU A 13 -30.65 1.09 20.90
CA LEU A 13 -32.10 1.14 21.17
C LEU A 13 -32.78 -0.08 20.53
N ALA A 14 -33.30 -1.00 21.35
CA ALA A 14 -33.98 -2.22 20.89
C ALA A 14 -35.11 -2.65 21.86
N GLY A 15 -36.08 -1.76 22.07
CA GLY A 15 -37.16 -1.92 23.08
C GLY A 15 -36.71 -1.62 24.52
N ALA A 16 -35.43 -1.80 24.82
CA ALA A 16 -34.73 -1.21 25.96
C ALA A 16 -33.52 -0.40 25.45
N GLN A 17 -33.02 0.52 26.27
CA GLN A 17 -31.80 1.28 25.98
C GLN A 17 -30.59 0.58 26.61
N GLY A 18 -29.55 0.38 25.82
CA GLY A 18 -28.21 -0.02 26.26
C GLY A 18 -27.14 0.91 25.70
N SER A 19 -25.89 0.54 25.97
CA SER A 19 -24.70 1.15 25.41
C SER A 19 -24.05 0.20 24.40
N GLY A 20 -23.12 0.69 23.59
CA GLY A 20 -22.34 -0.11 22.66
C GLY A 20 -20.98 0.51 22.43
N VAL A 21 -20.05 -0.27 21.88
CA VAL A 21 -18.76 0.19 21.41
C VAL A 21 -18.63 0.04 19.91
N MET A 22 -18.32 1.14 19.25
CA MET A 22 -18.07 1.20 17.83
C MET A 22 -16.67 0.68 17.51
N LEU A 23 -16.62 -0.39 16.73
CA LEU A 23 -15.40 -1.05 16.28
C LEU A 23 -14.85 -0.38 15.00
N THR A 24 -15.74 -0.18 14.03
CA THR A 24 -15.54 0.58 12.77
C THR A 24 -16.72 1.55 12.61
N PRO A 25 -16.71 2.50 11.67
CA PRO A 25 -17.84 3.43 11.46
C PRO A 25 -19.22 2.76 11.28
N ARG A 26 -19.26 1.45 10.98
CA ARG A 26 -20.49 0.70 10.75
C ARG A 26 -20.72 -0.49 11.69
N LEU A 27 -19.70 -0.88 12.46
CA LEU A 27 -19.76 -2.05 13.33
C LEU A 27 -19.81 -1.66 14.79
N VAL A 28 -20.79 -2.20 15.51
CA VAL A 28 -21.01 -1.91 16.93
C VAL A 28 -21.16 -3.20 17.73
N LEU A 29 -20.38 -3.32 18.79
CA LEU A 29 -20.45 -4.42 19.75
C LEU A 29 -21.28 -3.99 20.97
N THR A 30 -22.20 -4.83 21.42
CA THR A 30 -23.09 -4.56 22.57
C THR A 30 -23.48 -5.86 23.28
N SER A 31 -24.24 -5.80 24.38
CA SER A 31 -24.75 -7.00 25.04
C SER A 31 -25.96 -7.59 24.30
N ALA A 32 -26.02 -8.91 24.18
CA ALA A 32 -27.09 -9.58 23.44
C ALA A 32 -28.47 -9.38 24.09
N HIS A 33 -28.56 -9.34 25.42
CA HIS A 33 -29.83 -9.16 26.12
C HIS A 33 -30.51 -7.81 25.87
N VAL A 34 -29.74 -6.77 25.49
CA VAL A 34 -30.29 -5.46 25.08
C VAL A 34 -31.22 -5.64 23.87
N LEU A 35 -31.00 -6.68 23.07
CA LEU A 35 -31.71 -6.96 21.82
C LEU A 35 -32.91 -7.92 21.98
N ARG A 36 -33.34 -8.28 23.20
CA ARG A 36 -34.36 -9.34 23.42
C ARG A 36 -35.81 -8.94 23.06
N ASN A 37 -36.15 -7.65 22.97
CA ASN A 37 -37.50 -7.15 22.67
C ASN A 37 -37.62 -6.62 21.22
N ARG A 38 -37.52 -7.49 20.21
CA ARG A 38 -37.32 -7.08 18.80
C ARG A 38 -38.60 -6.72 18.06
N GLU A 39 -38.74 -5.43 17.77
CA GLU A 39 -39.44 -4.96 16.56
C GLU A 39 -38.55 -4.05 15.68
N TRP A 40 -37.55 -3.38 16.25
CA TRP A 40 -36.57 -2.53 15.53
C TRP A 40 -35.31 -2.30 16.37
N ILE A 41 -34.12 -2.32 15.75
CA ILE A 41 -32.83 -1.99 16.40
C ILE A 41 -32.31 -0.69 15.78
N ARG A 42 -31.96 0.28 16.61
CA ARG A 42 -31.35 1.55 16.20
C ARG A 42 -30.08 1.82 16.99
N THR A 43 -29.08 2.35 16.31
CA THR A 43 -27.82 2.78 16.92
C THR A 43 -27.60 4.26 16.66
N VAL A 44 -27.10 4.97 17.68
CA VAL A 44 -26.90 6.42 17.62
C VAL A 44 -25.53 6.75 18.18
N HIS A 45 -24.74 7.50 17.41
CA HIS A 45 -23.52 8.13 17.92
C HIS A 45 -23.86 9.55 18.45
N PRO A 46 -23.28 10.02 19.56
CA PRO A 46 -23.59 11.35 20.13
C PRO A 46 -23.35 12.53 19.18
N GLU A 47 -22.42 12.39 18.23
CA GLU A 47 -22.14 13.41 17.21
C GLU A 47 -23.06 13.30 15.96
N SER A 48 -23.96 12.33 15.94
CA SER A 48 -24.94 12.15 14.86
C SER A 48 -26.33 12.61 15.31
N GLU A 49 -27.00 13.37 14.44
CA GLU A 49 -28.34 13.90 14.74
C GLU A 49 -29.46 12.86 14.53
N GLN A 50 -29.18 11.70 13.92
CA GLN A 50 -30.21 10.72 13.55
C GLN A 50 -29.89 9.28 13.98
N PRO A 51 -30.84 8.58 14.63
CA PRO A 51 -30.72 7.15 14.89
C PRO A 51 -30.74 6.30 13.62
N LEU A 52 -29.67 5.54 13.38
CA LEU A 52 -29.55 4.68 12.21
C LEU A 52 -30.12 3.29 12.47
N PRO A 53 -30.87 2.69 11.52
CA PRO A 53 -31.30 1.30 11.62
C PRO A 53 -30.08 0.38 11.63
N SER A 54 -30.10 -0.63 12.49
CA SER A 54 -29.02 -1.61 12.62
C SER A 54 -29.55 -3.03 12.56
N ARG A 55 -28.75 -3.97 12.08
CA ARG A 55 -29.06 -5.41 12.10
C ARG A 55 -28.00 -6.16 12.90
N ALA A 56 -28.41 -7.16 13.65
CA ALA A 56 -27.45 -8.06 14.30
C ALA A 56 -26.84 -9.00 13.26
N VAL A 57 -25.53 -8.92 13.06
CA VAL A 57 -24.77 -9.79 12.14
C VAL A 57 -24.18 -11.00 12.84
N TRP A 58 -23.98 -10.91 14.16
CA TRP A 58 -23.53 -12.02 14.99
C TRP A 58 -24.08 -11.86 16.42
N GLN A 59 -24.41 -12.97 17.07
CA GLN A 59 -24.89 -13.01 18.46
C GLN A 59 -24.42 -14.28 19.12
N ASP A 60 -24.00 -14.14 20.37
CA ASP A 60 -23.62 -15.23 21.25
C ASP A 60 -24.41 -15.09 22.55
N GLU A 61 -25.40 -15.97 22.71
CA GLU A 61 -26.25 -15.99 23.90
C GLU A 61 -25.52 -16.54 25.14
N GLU A 62 -24.49 -17.38 24.96
CA GLU A 62 -23.72 -17.93 26.08
C GLU A 62 -22.86 -16.86 26.74
N ASN A 63 -22.24 -16.01 25.91
CA ASN A 63 -21.40 -14.91 26.37
C ASN A 63 -22.18 -13.59 26.52
N ASP A 64 -23.45 -13.54 26.13
CA ASP A 64 -24.30 -12.34 26.17
C ASP A 64 -23.73 -11.15 25.37
N VAL A 65 -23.22 -11.40 24.17
CA VAL A 65 -22.63 -10.38 23.29
C VAL A 65 -23.24 -10.43 21.89
N ALA A 66 -23.41 -9.27 21.26
CA ALA A 66 -23.92 -9.14 19.91
C ALA A 66 -23.13 -8.11 19.11
N LEU A 67 -22.94 -8.40 17.83
CA LEU A 67 -22.36 -7.49 16.84
C LEU A 67 -23.47 -6.97 15.92
N LEU A 68 -23.56 -5.66 15.81
CA LEU A 68 -24.50 -4.91 14.99
C LEU A 68 -23.77 -4.30 13.79
N LEU A 69 -24.44 -4.31 12.64
CA LEU A 69 -24.03 -3.59 11.43
C LEU A 69 -25.08 -2.53 11.09
N THR A 70 -24.64 -1.30 10.88
CA THR A 70 -25.51 -0.20 10.42
C THR A 70 -25.55 -0.12 8.89
N GLY A 71 -26.68 0.35 8.35
CA GLY A 71 -26.84 0.54 6.91
C GLY A 71 -25.92 1.61 6.34
N GLU A 72 -25.63 2.65 7.11
CA GLU A 72 -24.76 3.79 6.77
C GLU A 72 -23.71 3.97 7.88
N GLU A 73 -22.69 4.79 7.65
CA GLU A 73 -21.70 5.13 8.68
C GLU A 73 -22.34 5.96 9.80
N LEU A 74 -22.06 5.59 11.06
CA LEU A 74 -22.60 6.26 12.24
C LEU A 74 -22.08 7.69 12.42
N VAL A 75 -20.94 7.99 11.80
CA VAL A 75 -20.25 9.29 11.82
C VAL A 75 -19.81 9.61 10.40
N ASP A 76 -19.86 10.89 10.03
CA ASP A 76 -19.40 11.38 8.73
C ASP A 76 -17.91 11.05 8.50
N PRO A 77 -17.53 10.43 7.36
CA PRO A 77 -16.15 10.05 7.08
C PRO A 77 -15.17 11.23 7.12
N GLU A 78 -15.59 12.46 6.80
CA GLU A 78 -14.72 13.65 6.89
C GLU A 78 -14.47 14.10 8.33
N ARG A 79 -15.34 13.70 9.27
CA ARG A 79 -15.27 14.05 10.70
C ARG A 79 -14.64 12.94 11.53
N TRP A 80 -14.53 11.74 10.97
CA TRP A 80 -14.07 10.56 11.67
C TRP A 80 -12.57 10.32 11.49
N ALA A 81 -11.79 10.66 12.51
CA ALA A 81 -10.34 10.40 12.57
C ALA A 81 -10.00 9.47 13.74
N LEU A 82 -10.58 8.28 13.80
CA LEU A 82 -10.21 7.30 14.83
C LEU A 82 -9.05 6.41 14.42
N SER A 83 -8.06 6.36 15.31
CA SER A 83 -7.00 5.36 15.29
C SER A 83 -7.57 3.95 15.46
N ARG A 84 -6.88 2.96 14.87
CA ARG A 84 -7.21 1.54 14.96
C ARG A 84 -7.51 1.12 16.41
N LEU A 85 -8.62 0.41 16.61
CA LEU A 85 -9.00 -0.10 17.94
C LEU A 85 -7.98 -1.11 18.43
N ARG A 86 -7.48 -0.91 19.66
CA ARG A 86 -6.56 -1.84 20.33
C ARG A 86 -7.36 -2.83 21.17
N TRP A 87 -7.00 -4.10 21.07
CA TRP A 87 -7.68 -5.20 21.74
C TRP A 87 -6.75 -5.77 22.81
N GLY A 88 -7.25 -5.90 24.03
CA GLY A 88 -6.43 -6.28 25.18
C GLY A 88 -6.76 -7.64 25.74
N VAL A 89 -5.73 -8.32 26.24
CA VAL A 89 -5.85 -9.51 27.09
C VAL A 89 -5.19 -9.25 28.44
N LEU A 90 -5.82 -9.73 29.51
CA LEU A 90 -5.25 -9.68 30.85
C LEU A 90 -4.39 -10.92 31.06
N ASP A 91 -3.08 -10.73 31.16
CA ASP A 91 -2.10 -11.79 31.38
C ASP A 91 -1.50 -11.76 32.81
N ALA A 92 -2.21 -11.12 33.75
CA ALA A 92 -1.75 -10.95 35.13
C ALA A 92 -2.87 -11.26 36.14
N ALA A 93 -2.47 -11.77 37.31
CA ALA A 93 -3.40 -12.01 38.42
C ALA A 93 -3.62 -10.76 39.30
N ASP A 94 -2.75 -9.77 39.16
CA ASP A 94 -2.78 -8.55 39.96
C ASP A 94 -3.89 -7.59 39.51
N PRO A 95 -4.48 -6.81 40.44
CA PRO A 95 -5.46 -5.78 40.11
C PRO A 95 -4.95 -4.78 39.07
N LEU A 96 -5.81 -4.41 38.11
CA LEU A 96 -5.52 -3.43 37.07
C LEU A 96 -6.31 -2.13 37.34
N PRO A 97 -5.69 -1.12 38.00
CA PRO A 97 -6.34 0.16 38.29
C PRO A 97 -6.42 1.05 37.05
N GLY A 98 -7.27 2.09 37.11
CA GLY A 98 -7.36 3.12 36.06
C GLY A 98 -8.16 2.69 34.83
N CYS A 99 -8.97 1.64 34.94
CA CYS A 99 -9.89 1.22 33.89
C CYS A 99 -11.07 2.20 33.80
N GLN A 100 -11.59 2.39 32.59
CA GLN A 100 -12.70 3.30 32.31
C GLN A 100 -13.86 2.58 31.65
N ILE A 101 -15.07 3.00 32.00
CA ILE A 101 -16.33 2.53 31.42
C ILE A 101 -17.13 3.75 31.05
N VAL A 102 -17.35 3.94 29.75
CA VAL A 102 -18.13 5.06 29.21
C VAL A 102 -19.41 4.50 28.62
N GLY A 103 -20.54 5.08 29.00
CA GLY A 103 -21.86 4.64 28.54
C GLY A 103 -22.94 5.61 28.97
N PHE A 104 -24.20 5.17 28.86
CA PHE A 104 -25.37 6.03 29.07
C PHE A 104 -26.24 5.54 30.24
N PRO A 105 -25.77 5.63 31.50
CA PRO A 105 -26.52 5.16 32.65
C PRO A 105 -27.71 6.07 32.98
N ALA A 106 -28.76 5.50 33.55
CA ALA A 106 -29.97 6.22 33.93
C ALA A 106 -29.72 7.35 34.95
N VAL A 107 -28.71 7.20 35.83
CA VAL A 107 -28.34 8.22 36.84
C VAL A 107 -27.85 9.54 36.23
N GLN A 108 -27.33 9.52 35.00
CA GLN A 108 -26.72 10.68 34.35
C GLN A 108 -27.68 11.45 33.43
N ARG A 109 -28.96 11.07 33.39
CA ARG A 109 -29.97 11.76 32.57
C ARG A 109 -30.23 13.18 33.08
N PHE A 110 -30.38 14.14 32.17
CA PHE A 110 -30.61 15.55 32.51
C PHE A 110 -31.92 16.11 31.94
N GLY A 111 -32.38 17.21 32.54
CA GLY A 111 -33.60 17.89 32.15
C GLY A 111 -34.89 17.16 32.56
N PRO A 112 -36.05 17.83 32.37
CA PRO A 112 -37.36 17.24 32.68
C PRO A 112 -37.73 16.07 31.76
N ASP A 113 -37.15 16.02 30.55
CA ASP A 113 -37.40 15.00 29.53
C ASP A 113 -36.43 13.81 29.60
N GLU A 114 -35.58 13.75 30.65
CA GLU A 114 -34.65 12.63 30.88
C GLU A 114 -33.71 12.34 29.69
N HIS A 115 -33.16 13.40 29.07
CA HIS A 115 -32.24 13.33 27.94
C HIS A 115 -31.00 12.49 28.25
N LEU A 116 -30.52 11.76 27.23
CA LEU A 116 -29.32 10.92 27.32
C LEU A 116 -28.06 11.77 27.46
N GLU A 117 -27.16 11.33 28.32
CA GLU A 117 -25.84 11.92 28.54
C GLU A 117 -24.85 10.81 28.85
N TYR A 118 -23.61 10.98 28.41
CA TYR A 118 -22.56 10.02 28.75
C TYR A 118 -22.14 10.19 30.21
N ASP A 119 -21.87 9.07 30.87
CA ASP A 119 -21.13 9.05 32.13
C ASP A 119 -19.78 8.36 31.92
N GLN A 120 -18.78 8.81 32.68
CA GLN A 120 -17.44 8.25 32.67
C GLN A 120 -17.15 7.65 34.04
N LEU A 121 -17.30 6.34 34.13
CA LEU A 121 -17.02 5.58 35.34
C LEU A 121 -15.57 5.09 35.33
N THR A 122 -14.92 5.17 36.48
CA THR A 122 -13.54 4.73 36.69
C THR A 122 -13.51 3.62 37.72
N GLY A 123 -12.61 2.66 37.54
CA GLY A 123 -12.51 1.52 38.43
C GLY A 123 -11.25 0.68 38.26
N THR A 124 -11.15 -0.32 39.12
CA THR A 124 -10.07 -1.30 39.12
C THR A 124 -10.62 -2.65 38.67
N VAL A 125 -10.07 -3.19 37.58
CA VAL A 125 -10.36 -4.56 37.18
C VAL A 125 -9.65 -5.52 38.13
N LEU A 126 -10.39 -6.50 38.63
CA LEU A 126 -9.95 -7.51 39.58
C LEU A 126 -9.93 -8.87 38.87
N PRO A 127 -8.80 -9.30 38.27
CA PRO A 127 -8.77 -10.49 37.41
C PRO A 127 -9.25 -11.77 38.12
N MET A 128 -9.04 -11.86 39.44
CA MET A 128 -9.47 -13.02 40.22
C MET A 128 -10.97 -13.01 40.56
N ALA A 129 -11.64 -11.85 40.56
CA ALA A 129 -13.00 -11.69 41.07
C ALA A 129 -14.11 -12.23 40.13
N GLY A 130 -13.77 -12.73 38.94
CA GLY A 130 -14.69 -13.38 38.00
C GLY A 130 -14.11 -14.62 37.31
N ARG A 131 -12.92 -15.07 37.72
CA ARG A 131 -12.11 -16.09 37.01
C ARG A 131 -12.82 -17.42 36.79
N ILE A 132 -13.59 -17.91 37.78
CA ILE A 132 -14.32 -19.18 37.67
C ILE A 132 -15.41 -19.11 36.59
N ARG A 133 -16.03 -17.94 36.42
CA ARG A 133 -17.05 -17.68 35.40
C ARG A 133 -16.44 -17.19 34.07
N SER A 134 -15.12 -17.02 34.03
CA SER A 134 -14.39 -16.41 32.93
C SER A 134 -14.97 -15.05 32.52
N LEU A 135 -15.23 -14.20 33.53
CA LEU A 135 -15.72 -12.82 33.40
C LEU A 135 -14.69 -11.82 33.97
N LEU A 136 -14.64 -10.63 33.39
CA LEU A 136 -13.99 -9.48 33.98
C LEU A 136 -14.89 -8.87 35.04
N VAL A 137 -14.33 -8.56 36.20
CA VAL A 137 -15.03 -7.83 37.26
C VAL A 137 -14.27 -6.55 37.53
N CYS A 138 -14.93 -5.42 37.33
CA CYS A 138 -14.39 -4.10 37.64
C CYS A 138 -15.10 -3.56 38.88
N GLU A 139 -14.33 -3.08 39.86
CA GLU A 139 -14.83 -2.39 41.04
C GLU A 139 -14.66 -0.89 40.86
N PHE A 140 -15.75 -0.13 40.94
CA PHE A 140 -15.75 1.31 40.75
C PHE A 140 -14.99 2.01 41.88
N ASP A 141 -14.21 3.04 41.52
CA ASP A 141 -13.40 3.82 42.49
C ASP A 141 -14.28 4.63 43.45
N ARG A 142 -15.53 4.94 43.03
CA ARG A 142 -16.52 5.67 43.82
C ARG A 142 -17.83 4.90 43.88
N ALA A 143 -18.51 5.00 45.02
CA ALA A 143 -19.85 4.43 45.16
C ALA A 143 -20.88 5.22 44.33
N PRO A 144 -21.96 4.58 43.85
CA PRO A 144 -23.06 5.28 43.20
C PRO A 144 -23.67 6.33 44.14
N VAL A 145 -23.90 7.53 43.61
CA VAL A 145 -24.30 8.72 44.39
C VAL A 145 -25.82 8.76 44.67
N ALA A 146 -26.63 7.99 43.94
CA ALA A 146 -28.08 8.03 44.03
C ALA A 146 -28.71 6.68 44.38
N ALA A 147 -29.76 6.71 45.21
CA ALA A 147 -30.58 5.55 45.50
C ALA A 147 -31.38 5.13 44.25
N PRO A 148 -31.50 3.82 43.96
CA PRO A 148 -32.24 3.32 42.79
C PRO A 148 -33.70 3.77 42.80
N LYS A 149 -34.18 4.41 41.72
CA LYS A 149 -35.61 4.68 41.52
C LYS A 149 -36.34 3.34 41.33
N HIS A 150 -37.36 3.05 42.14
CA HIS A 150 -38.24 1.87 41.99
C HIS A 150 -37.53 0.51 41.84
N GLY A 151 -36.41 0.29 42.54
CA GLY A 151 -35.69 -0.99 42.53
C GLY A 151 -34.89 -1.30 41.26
N ALA A 152 -34.82 -0.37 40.29
CA ALA A 152 -33.97 -0.49 39.11
C ALA A 152 -32.54 -0.01 39.39
N SER A 153 -31.52 -0.69 38.84
CA SER A 153 -30.12 -0.30 39.00
C SER A 153 -29.89 1.17 38.59
N PRO A 154 -29.14 1.99 39.37
CA PRO A 154 -28.81 3.36 38.97
C PRO A 154 -28.00 3.40 37.66
N PHE A 155 -27.36 2.28 37.32
CA PHE A 155 -26.56 2.08 36.12
C PHE A 155 -27.32 1.37 34.98
N ALA A 156 -28.65 1.28 35.06
CA ALA A 156 -29.46 0.79 33.94
C ALA A 156 -29.14 1.59 32.67
N GLY A 157 -28.80 0.88 31.58
CA GLY A 157 -28.29 1.48 30.33
C GLY A 157 -26.80 1.27 30.08
N LEU A 158 -26.01 0.82 31.07
CA LEU A 158 -24.59 0.48 30.88
C LEU A 158 -24.34 -0.86 30.17
N SER A 159 -25.33 -1.74 30.06
CA SER A 159 -25.17 -2.99 29.31
C SER A 159 -24.69 -2.71 27.89
N GLY A 160 -23.57 -3.31 27.50
CA GLY A 160 -22.88 -3.09 26.24
C GLY A 160 -21.84 -1.97 26.25
N ALA A 161 -21.66 -1.26 27.37
CA ALA A 161 -20.61 -0.24 27.51
C ALA A 161 -19.21 -0.89 27.43
N PRO A 162 -18.24 -0.26 26.74
CA PRO A 162 -16.87 -0.76 26.70
C PRO A 162 -16.14 -0.58 28.02
N VAL A 163 -15.28 -1.54 28.34
CA VAL A 163 -14.29 -1.46 29.41
C VAL A 163 -12.91 -1.25 28.78
N PHE A 164 -12.31 -0.09 29.01
CA PHE A 164 -11.00 0.28 28.48
C PHE A 164 -9.93 0.33 29.58
N ALA A 165 -8.75 -0.18 29.28
CA ALA A 165 -7.52 0.09 30.01
C ALA A 165 -6.66 1.05 29.16
N GLY A 166 -6.75 2.35 29.45
CA GLY A 166 -6.21 3.37 28.56
C GLY A 166 -6.95 3.40 27.21
N ALA A 167 -6.23 3.20 26.10
CA ALA A 167 -6.77 3.09 24.75
C ALA A 167 -7.11 1.65 24.32
N VAL A 168 -6.90 0.66 25.19
CA VAL A 168 -7.07 -0.77 24.90
C VAL A 168 -8.40 -1.29 25.40
N LEU A 169 -9.25 -1.81 24.51
CA LEU A 169 -10.52 -2.44 24.87
C LEU A 169 -10.25 -3.83 25.47
N ILE A 170 -10.65 -4.03 26.72
CA ILE A 170 -10.44 -5.30 27.45
C ILE A 170 -11.73 -6.08 27.66
N GLY A 171 -12.90 -5.42 27.61
CA GLY A 171 -14.18 -6.13 27.72
C GLY A 171 -15.40 -5.28 27.40
N VAL A 172 -16.56 -5.91 27.45
CA VAL A 172 -17.88 -5.29 27.25
C VAL A 172 -18.76 -5.62 28.44
N VAL A 173 -19.34 -4.58 29.06
CA VAL A 173 -20.21 -4.72 30.24
C VAL A 173 -21.45 -5.54 29.90
N THR A 174 -21.78 -6.54 30.72
CA THR A 174 -23.01 -7.34 30.58
C THR A 174 -23.94 -7.17 31.77
N GLU A 175 -23.41 -7.01 32.97
CA GLU A 175 -24.23 -6.93 34.18
C GLU A 175 -23.63 -5.99 35.24
N VAL A 176 -24.50 -5.33 36.01
CA VAL A 176 -24.14 -4.60 37.24
C VAL A 176 -24.87 -5.23 38.42
N PRO A 177 -24.25 -6.19 39.15
CA PRO A 177 -24.91 -6.95 40.21
C PRO A 177 -25.38 -6.06 41.38
N ALA A 178 -26.58 -6.33 41.89
CA ALA A 178 -27.14 -5.62 43.05
C ALA A 178 -26.47 -5.98 44.39
N GLY A 179 -25.94 -7.20 44.53
CA GLY A 179 -25.44 -7.75 45.80
C GLY A 179 -24.18 -7.10 46.41
N ARG A 180 -23.76 -5.94 45.91
CA ARG A 180 -22.58 -5.16 46.34
C ARG A 180 -22.80 -3.65 46.21
N ASP A 181 -24.02 -3.16 46.48
CA ASP A 181 -24.38 -1.74 46.34
C ASP A 181 -24.07 -1.16 44.96
N HIS A 182 -24.20 -2.00 43.92
CA HIS A 182 -23.84 -1.67 42.53
C HIS A 182 -22.41 -1.15 42.33
N ARG A 183 -21.47 -1.49 43.23
CA ARG A 183 -20.05 -1.08 43.13
C ARG A 183 -19.22 -1.89 42.15
N ARG A 184 -19.76 -3.01 41.66
CA ARG A 184 -19.06 -3.89 40.73
C ARG A 184 -19.85 -4.05 39.46
N VAL A 185 -19.12 -4.17 38.37
CA VAL A 185 -19.65 -4.45 37.04
C VAL A 185 -18.96 -5.68 36.49
N GLU A 186 -19.74 -6.55 35.88
CA GLU A 186 -19.30 -7.75 35.20
C GLU A 186 -19.27 -7.47 33.69
N ALA A 187 -18.17 -7.87 33.06
CA ALA A 187 -17.94 -7.68 31.65
C ALA A 187 -17.36 -8.95 31.03
N VAL A 188 -17.69 -9.18 29.76
CA VAL A 188 -17.12 -10.28 28.98
C VAL A 188 -15.75 -9.84 28.47
N PRO A 189 -14.68 -10.61 28.72
CA PRO A 189 -13.36 -10.28 28.19
C PRO A 189 -13.37 -10.31 26.65
N VAL A 190 -12.72 -9.32 26.02
CA VAL A 190 -12.58 -9.23 24.56
C VAL A 190 -12.01 -10.52 23.96
N GLN A 191 -11.01 -11.12 24.60
CA GLN A 191 -10.42 -12.38 24.15
C GLN A 191 -11.49 -13.45 23.91
N ARG A 192 -12.44 -13.57 24.84
CA ARG A 192 -13.53 -14.55 24.76
C ARG A 192 -14.50 -14.25 23.63
N ILE A 193 -14.72 -12.96 23.33
CA ILE A 193 -15.55 -12.51 22.21
C ILE A 193 -14.88 -12.88 20.89
N LEU A 194 -13.57 -12.64 20.77
CA LEU A 194 -12.79 -12.96 19.57
C LEU A 194 -12.63 -14.48 19.37
N GLU A 195 -12.56 -15.27 20.44
CA GLU A 195 -12.48 -16.74 20.37
C GLU A 195 -13.86 -17.41 20.20
N ALA A 196 -14.95 -16.64 20.26
CA ALA A 196 -16.30 -17.18 20.21
C ALA A 196 -16.63 -17.82 18.85
N PRO A 197 -17.32 -18.97 18.82
CA PRO A 197 -17.67 -19.64 17.58
C PRO A 197 -18.46 -18.74 16.62
N GLY A 198 -18.01 -18.67 15.36
CA GLY A 198 -18.69 -17.90 14.33
C GLY A 198 -18.55 -16.38 14.46
N PHE A 199 -17.68 -15.88 15.35
CA PHE A 199 -17.35 -14.45 15.38
C PHE A 199 -16.81 -14.03 14.01
N PRO A 200 -17.39 -13.00 13.36
CA PRO A 200 -17.11 -12.71 11.96
C PRO A 200 -15.80 -11.91 11.81
N HIS A 201 -14.65 -12.58 11.99
CA HIS A 201 -13.33 -11.97 11.81
C HIS A 201 -13.16 -11.31 10.43
N HIS A 202 -13.77 -11.90 9.41
CA HIS A 202 -13.79 -11.37 8.05
C HIS A 202 -14.54 -10.04 7.92
N VAL A 203 -15.53 -9.75 8.77
CA VAL A 203 -16.26 -8.46 8.75
C VAL A 203 -15.44 -7.35 9.41
N MET A 204 -14.52 -7.70 10.31
CA MET A 204 -13.49 -6.76 10.80
C MET A 204 -12.28 -6.63 9.86
N GLY A 205 -12.32 -7.27 8.69
CA GLY A 205 -11.27 -7.25 7.67
C GLY A 205 -11.78 -7.38 6.24
N ALA A 206 -13.03 -6.96 5.98
CA ALA A 206 -13.64 -6.97 4.65
C ALA A 206 -13.23 -5.76 3.82
N GLU A 207 -12.55 -4.79 4.43
CA GLU A 207 -11.85 -3.71 3.75
C GLU A 207 -10.40 -4.14 3.52
N SER A 208 -9.90 -3.89 2.31
CA SER A 208 -8.53 -4.23 1.90
C SER A 208 -7.51 -3.74 2.94
N GLY A 209 -6.50 -4.58 3.24
CA GLY A 209 -5.38 -4.20 4.09
C GLY A 209 -5.52 -4.40 5.60
N HIS A 210 -6.66 -4.85 6.13
CA HIS A 210 -6.83 -5.06 7.58
C HIS A 210 -6.10 -6.32 8.10
N VAL A 211 -5.14 -6.11 9.02
CA VAL A 211 -4.53 -7.20 9.80
C VAL A 211 -5.53 -7.63 10.90
N PRO A 212 -5.72 -8.95 11.16
CA PRO A 212 -6.56 -9.42 12.26
C PRO A 212 -6.23 -8.72 13.59
N PRO A 213 -7.20 -8.53 14.49
CA PRO A 213 -6.94 -7.92 15.79
C PRO A 213 -5.88 -8.74 16.54
N VAL A 214 -4.71 -8.13 16.78
CA VAL A 214 -3.67 -8.72 17.61
C VAL A 214 -3.96 -8.35 19.06
N LEU A 215 -4.09 -9.35 19.93
CA LEU A 215 -4.32 -9.14 21.35
C LEU A 215 -3.04 -8.60 22.00
N GLU A 216 -3.15 -7.42 22.60
CA GLU A 216 -2.08 -6.79 23.37
C GLU A 216 -2.18 -7.21 24.84
N ALA A 217 -1.08 -7.70 25.42
CA ALA A 217 -1.01 -8.01 26.84
C ALA A 217 -1.07 -6.72 27.67
N VAL A 218 -2.13 -6.56 28.47
CA VAL A 218 -2.31 -5.41 29.35
C VAL A 218 -1.75 -5.74 30.73
N LEU A 219 -0.59 -5.16 31.03
CA LEU A 219 0.11 -5.35 32.31
C LEU A 219 -0.19 -4.21 33.30
N PRO A 220 -0.35 -4.53 34.61
CA PRO A 220 -0.48 -3.52 35.66
C PRO A 220 0.70 -2.54 35.68
N GLY A 221 0.42 -1.24 35.73
CA GLY A 221 1.43 -0.17 35.78
C GLY A 221 2.13 0.15 34.46
N CYS A 222 2.37 -0.85 33.58
CA CYS A 222 3.08 -0.64 32.31
C CYS A 222 2.25 0.14 31.28
N HIS A 223 0.94 -0.15 31.15
CA HIS A 223 0.11 0.42 30.08
C HIS A 223 0.01 1.96 30.14
N LEU A 224 -0.11 2.55 31.34
CA LEU A 224 -0.13 4.01 31.50
C LEU A 224 1.22 4.65 31.18
N GLN A 225 2.32 3.99 31.57
CA GLN A 225 3.68 4.46 31.29
C GLN A 225 3.97 4.40 29.79
N ASP A 226 3.62 3.30 29.14
CA ASP A 226 3.77 3.08 27.70
C ASP A 226 2.99 4.12 26.90
N GLU A 227 1.75 4.43 27.27
CA GLU A 227 0.96 5.44 26.56
C GLU A 227 1.51 6.87 26.70
N GLN A 228 1.98 7.23 27.90
CA GLN A 228 2.60 8.53 28.11
C GLN A 228 3.87 8.66 27.28
N PHE A 229 4.69 7.60 27.29
CA PHE A 229 5.89 7.52 26.50
C PHE A 229 5.58 7.55 24.99
N GLU A 230 4.60 6.80 24.50
CA GLU A 230 4.17 6.78 23.09
C GLU A 230 3.78 8.17 22.57
N ARG A 231 3.08 8.98 23.37
CA ARG A 231 2.74 10.37 22.99
C ARG A 231 3.97 11.25 22.92
N HIS A 232 4.89 11.10 23.87
CA HIS A 232 6.13 11.85 23.87
C HIS A 232 7.00 11.44 22.66
N TYR A 233 7.09 10.14 22.38
CA TYR A 233 7.77 9.56 21.23
C TYR A 233 7.17 10.03 19.91
N ALA A 234 5.84 10.02 19.75
CA ALA A 234 5.15 10.54 18.56
C ALA A 234 5.41 12.03 18.34
N ARG A 235 5.43 12.84 19.41
CA ARG A 235 5.82 14.26 19.33
C ARG A 235 7.28 14.43 18.95
N ALA A 236 8.18 13.60 19.49
CA ALA A 236 9.59 13.64 19.14
C ALA A 236 9.82 13.26 17.67
N LEU A 237 9.11 12.24 17.16
CA LEU A 237 9.10 11.88 15.74
C LEU A 237 8.59 13.03 14.87
N LYS A 238 7.45 13.63 15.20
CA LYS A 238 6.90 14.78 14.48
C LYS A 238 7.90 15.94 14.48
N THR A 239 8.47 16.30 15.63
CA THR A 239 9.48 17.37 15.70
C THR A 239 10.71 17.06 14.86
N ARG A 240 11.16 15.80 14.84
CA ARG A 240 12.38 15.37 14.13
C ARG A 240 12.21 15.27 12.61
N TYR A 241 11.06 14.79 12.15
CA TYR A 241 10.84 14.37 10.77
C TYR A 241 9.79 15.19 10.00
N ARG A 242 9.02 16.07 10.66
CA ARG A 242 8.06 16.97 9.98
C ARG A 242 8.74 17.97 9.06
N LYS A 243 9.96 18.34 9.40
CA LYS A 243 10.71 19.42 8.76
C LYS A 243 11.70 18.83 7.76
N ILE A 244 11.62 19.28 6.52
CA ILE A 244 12.62 18.99 5.48
C ILE A 244 13.30 20.28 5.04
N GLU A 245 14.61 20.22 4.83
CA GLU A 245 15.36 21.32 4.21
C GLU A 245 15.11 21.26 2.70
N ILE A 246 14.42 22.27 2.15
CA ILE A 246 14.25 22.39 0.70
C ILE A 246 15.37 23.25 0.13
N PHE A 247 15.96 22.69 -0.91
CA PHE A 247 17.06 23.30 -1.63
C PHE A 247 16.74 24.73 -2.10
N GLY A 248 17.65 25.68 -1.77
CA GLY A 248 17.66 27.05 -2.29
C GLY A 248 16.63 28.01 -1.71
N ILE A 249 15.86 27.59 -0.70
CA ILE A 249 14.94 28.47 0.05
C ILE A 249 15.68 29.21 1.19
N ASP A 250 16.58 28.50 1.88
CA ASP A 250 17.43 29.05 2.95
C ASP A 250 18.35 30.20 2.50
N GLU A 251 18.66 30.27 1.20
CA GLU A 251 19.53 31.28 0.63
C GLU A 251 18.86 32.65 0.41
N LEU A 252 17.54 32.71 0.61
CA LEU A 252 16.70 33.86 0.24
C LEU A 252 16.04 34.55 1.46
N GLY A 253 16.22 34.04 2.69
CA GLY A 253 15.58 34.56 3.91
C GLY A 253 16.40 34.42 5.21
N THR A 254 15.98 35.10 6.27
CA THR A 254 16.67 35.20 7.57
C THR A 254 15.77 34.77 8.73
N THR A 255 15.48 33.47 8.89
CA THR A 255 15.10 32.79 10.15
C THR A 255 14.59 31.38 9.84
N GLU A 256 15.15 30.35 10.49
CA GLU A 256 14.76 28.92 10.48
C GLU A 256 13.73 28.47 9.41
N THR A 257 14.21 28.28 8.17
CA THR A 257 13.43 27.99 6.95
C THR A 257 13.24 26.50 6.70
N ASN A 258 12.64 25.80 7.65
CA ASN A 258 12.32 24.38 7.49
C ASN A 258 10.90 24.19 6.93
N TRP A 259 10.78 23.45 5.83
CA TRP A 259 9.50 23.16 5.19
C TRP A 259 8.68 22.14 5.96
N ASP A 260 7.39 22.44 6.09
CA ASP A 260 6.42 21.55 6.71
C ASP A 260 5.96 20.50 5.70
N LEU A 261 6.30 19.24 5.93
CA LEU A 261 5.82 18.12 5.12
C LEU A 261 4.29 18.08 5.03
N ASP A 262 3.56 18.66 5.99
CA ASP A 262 2.10 18.81 5.98
C ASP A 262 1.60 19.56 4.72
N THR A 263 2.43 20.42 4.11
CA THR A 263 2.04 21.28 2.96
C THR A 263 2.71 20.90 1.64
N ALA A 264 3.70 20.01 1.68
CA ALA A 264 4.70 19.88 0.63
C ALA A 264 4.88 18.45 0.11
N TYR A 265 4.31 17.48 0.82
CA TYR A 265 4.34 16.09 0.39
C TYR A 265 3.54 15.92 -0.91
N LEU A 266 4.14 15.24 -1.89
CA LEU A 266 3.50 14.86 -3.14
C LEU A 266 3.58 13.34 -3.28
N SER A 267 2.43 12.67 -3.33
CA SER A 267 2.36 11.23 -3.56
C SER A 267 2.81 10.90 -4.99
N LEU A 268 3.92 10.17 -5.11
CA LEU A 268 4.50 9.79 -6.41
C LEU A 268 3.90 8.49 -6.94
N GLU A 269 4.03 8.25 -8.25
CA GLU A 269 3.61 6.98 -8.84
C GLU A 269 4.64 5.87 -8.62
N ALA A 270 4.14 4.66 -8.39
CA ALA A 270 4.94 3.45 -8.38
C ALA A 270 4.23 2.33 -9.15
N ILE A 271 5.02 1.34 -9.58
CA ILE A 271 4.52 0.08 -10.13
C ILE A 271 4.94 -1.08 -9.23
N SER A 272 4.08 -2.09 -9.14
CA SER A 272 4.47 -3.38 -8.56
C SER A 272 5.36 -4.14 -9.54
N ALA A 273 6.48 -4.66 -9.05
CA ALA A 273 7.40 -5.46 -9.85
C ALA A 273 7.12 -6.97 -9.77
N SER A 274 6.07 -7.40 -9.03
CA SER A 274 5.76 -8.80 -8.79
C SER A 274 5.17 -9.52 -10.02
N ALA A 275 5.66 -10.72 -10.30
CA ALA A 275 5.06 -11.65 -11.28
C ALA A 275 3.65 -12.09 -10.84
N PRO A 276 2.72 -12.34 -11.77
CA PRO A 276 1.37 -12.78 -11.46
C PRO A 276 1.38 -14.10 -10.69
N ARG A 277 0.66 -14.18 -9.56
CA ARG A 277 0.46 -15.44 -8.81
C ARG A 277 -0.43 -16.38 -9.63
N GLU A 278 0.04 -17.60 -9.89
CA GLU A 278 -0.56 -18.55 -10.84
C GLU A 278 -1.96 -19.10 -10.49
N HIS A 279 -2.56 -18.76 -9.36
CA HIS A 279 -3.76 -19.45 -8.84
C HIS A 279 -5.09 -18.67 -8.95
N ASP A 280 -5.12 -17.53 -9.63
CA ASP A 280 -6.38 -16.79 -9.84
C ASP A 280 -6.68 -16.53 -11.32
N PRO A 281 -7.64 -17.26 -11.95
CA PRO A 281 -8.00 -17.04 -13.35
C PRO A 281 -8.71 -15.69 -13.59
N VAL A 282 -8.88 -14.86 -12.55
CA VAL A 282 -9.53 -13.54 -12.61
C VAL A 282 -8.52 -12.38 -12.69
N SER A 283 -7.23 -12.61 -12.45
CA SER A 283 -6.23 -11.53 -12.44
C SER A 283 -4.95 -11.90 -13.17
N LYS A 284 -5.00 -11.86 -14.50
CA LYS A 284 -3.83 -11.38 -15.26
C LYS A 284 -3.68 -9.87 -15.04
N ASN A 285 -3.46 -9.45 -13.79
CA ASN A 285 -3.33 -8.05 -13.45
C ASN A 285 -2.00 -7.54 -14.00
N VAL A 286 -2.09 -6.80 -15.08
CA VAL A 286 -1.02 -5.91 -15.53
C VAL A 286 -0.81 -4.91 -14.40
N SER A 287 0.41 -4.86 -13.84
CA SER A 287 0.72 -3.88 -12.79
C SER A 287 0.75 -2.47 -13.39
N MET A 288 -0.35 -1.74 -13.21
CA MET A 288 -0.49 -0.35 -13.62
C MET A 288 0.20 0.59 -12.62
N PRO A 289 0.71 1.76 -13.07
CA PRO A 289 1.16 2.80 -12.17
C PRO A 289 0.03 3.27 -11.27
N ARG A 290 0.29 3.31 -9.97
CA ARG A 290 -0.64 3.85 -8.97
C ARG A 290 0.11 4.77 -8.03
N ARG A 291 -0.61 5.64 -7.33
CA ARG A 291 -0.01 6.49 -6.30
C ARG A 291 0.54 5.62 -5.17
N ILE A 292 1.70 5.99 -4.65
CA ILE A 292 2.40 5.20 -3.64
C ILE A 292 1.57 5.05 -2.36
N ASN A 293 0.79 6.06 -1.99
CA ASN A 293 -0.12 6.02 -0.84
C ASN A 293 -1.11 4.84 -0.95
N GLU A 294 -1.81 4.74 -2.08
CA GLU A 294 -2.76 3.65 -2.33
C GLU A 294 -2.08 2.27 -2.28
N LEU A 295 -0.85 2.18 -2.80
CA LEU A 295 -0.13 0.91 -2.85
C LEU A 295 0.37 0.46 -1.46
N LEU A 296 0.65 1.39 -0.55
CA LEU A 296 1.20 1.08 0.77
C LEU A 296 0.13 0.61 1.77
N ALA A 297 -1.12 1.06 1.65
CA ALA A 297 -2.20 0.71 2.57
C ALA A 297 -2.38 -0.82 2.71
N ASP A 298 -2.48 -1.49 1.56
CA ASP A 298 -2.80 -2.93 1.51
C ASP A 298 -1.57 -3.84 1.63
N ARG A 299 -0.36 -3.28 1.67
CA ARG A 299 0.89 -4.05 1.66
C ARG A 299 1.50 -4.10 3.05
N PRO A 300 1.59 -5.28 3.69
CA PRO A 300 2.21 -5.38 5.01
C PRO A 300 3.72 -5.14 4.96
N ARG A 301 4.38 -5.55 3.87
CA ARG A 301 5.83 -5.49 3.71
C ARG A 301 6.17 -5.02 2.30
N THR A 302 6.91 -3.91 2.21
CA THR A 302 7.18 -3.23 0.92
C THR A 302 8.67 -2.93 0.77
N LEU A 303 9.23 -3.32 -0.37
CA LEU A 303 10.58 -2.90 -0.78
C LEU A 303 10.44 -1.81 -1.85
N LEU A 304 10.81 -0.59 -1.51
CA LEU A 304 10.69 0.57 -2.38
C LEU A 304 12.00 0.88 -3.09
N ARG A 305 12.01 0.69 -4.41
CA ARG A 305 13.13 1.02 -5.31
C ARG A 305 12.93 2.41 -5.93
N GLY A 306 13.98 3.21 -6.01
CA GLY A 306 13.94 4.49 -6.72
C GLY A 306 15.29 5.15 -6.85
N GLU A 307 15.48 5.96 -7.88
CA GLU A 307 16.73 6.69 -8.17
C GLU A 307 17.16 7.64 -7.03
N ALA A 308 18.39 8.14 -7.12
CA ALA A 308 18.85 9.21 -6.24
C ALA A 308 17.98 10.47 -6.41
N GLY A 309 17.54 11.07 -5.32
CA GLY A 309 16.66 12.25 -5.35
C GLY A 309 15.19 11.96 -5.73
N ALA A 310 14.78 10.69 -5.83
CA ALA A 310 13.40 10.28 -6.15
C ALA A 310 12.39 10.46 -4.99
N GLY A 311 12.81 10.89 -3.80
CA GLY A 311 11.91 11.14 -2.67
C GLY A 311 11.67 9.97 -1.69
N LYS A 312 12.46 8.89 -1.77
CA LYS A 312 12.35 7.72 -0.86
C LYS A 312 12.43 8.10 0.63
N THR A 313 13.48 8.82 1.01
CA THR A 313 13.67 9.32 2.38
C THR A 313 12.58 10.30 2.79
N THR A 314 12.10 11.13 1.86
CA THR A 314 10.97 12.05 2.10
C THR A 314 9.69 11.30 2.46
N LEU A 315 9.39 10.19 1.77
CA LEU A 315 8.25 9.32 2.10
C LEU A 315 8.42 8.67 3.49
N VAL A 316 9.61 8.16 3.81
CA VAL A 316 9.90 7.59 5.13
C VAL A 316 9.67 8.62 6.24
N TRP A 317 10.16 9.84 6.07
CA TRP A 317 10.01 10.91 7.05
C TRP A 317 8.55 11.36 7.19
N TRP A 318 7.84 11.46 6.08
CA TRP A 318 6.42 11.78 6.06
C TRP A 318 5.61 10.75 6.84
N LEU A 319 5.79 9.45 6.55
CA LEU A 319 5.17 8.36 7.30
C LEU A 319 5.53 8.41 8.78
N ALA A 320 6.81 8.59 9.12
CA ALA A 320 7.28 8.67 10.50
C ALA A 320 6.63 9.81 11.30
N SER A 321 6.44 10.98 10.67
CA SER A 321 5.86 12.16 11.30
C SER A 321 4.33 12.09 11.44
N HIS A 322 3.63 11.46 10.50
CA HIS A 322 2.17 11.50 10.41
C HIS A 322 1.46 10.26 10.97
N ALA A 323 2.03 9.07 10.78
CA ALA A 323 1.41 7.80 11.22
C ALA A 323 1.17 7.78 12.74
N ALA A 324 2.20 8.11 13.54
CA ALA A 324 2.12 8.13 15.00
C ALA A 324 1.14 9.17 15.54
N CYS A 325 0.90 10.24 14.77
CA CYS A 325 0.01 11.33 15.14
C CYS A 325 -1.42 11.15 14.65
N GLY A 326 -1.70 10.09 13.87
CA GLY A 326 -3.02 9.89 13.26
C GLY A 326 -3.37 10.95 12.21
N ALA A 327 -2.37 11.48 11.49
CA ALA A 327 -2.51 12.60 10.58
C ALA A 327 -2.33 12.22 9.09
N LEU A 328 -2.31 10.94 8.76
CA LEU A 328 -2.34 10.47 7.38
C LEU A 328 -3.76 10.58 6.82
N ASP A 329 -3.87 10.87 5.53
CA ASP A 329 -5.14 10.95 4.81
C ASP A 329 -5.86 9.58 4.75
N HIS A 330 -7.13 9.59 4.35
CA HIS A 330 -8.00 8.41 4.29
C HIS A 330 -7.38 7.23 3.50
N GLU A 331 -6.63 7.49 2.43
CA GLU A 331 -5.91 6.47 1.63
C GLU A 331 -4.93 5.63 2.47
N LEU A 332 -4.43 6.18 3.57
CA LEU A 332 -3.44 5.57 4.46
C LEU A 332 -3.94 5.46 5.90
N ALA A 333 -5.25 5.48 6.09
CA ALA A 333 -5.88 5.41 7.40
C ALA A 333 -5.40 4.21 8.23
N GLU A 334 -5.12 3.08 7.58
CA GLU A 334 -4.61 1.85 8.22
C GLU A 334 -3.24 2.01 8.90
N LEU A 335 -2.44 2.98 8.45
CA LEU A 335 -1.14 3.26 9.06
C LEU A 335 -1.26 4.24 10.24
N ASN A 336 -2.41 4.90 10.42
CA ASN A 336 -2.63 5.82 11.54
C ASN A 336 -2.69 5.07 12.88
N GLY A 337 -1.93 5.56 13.85
CA GLY A 337 -1.81 4.95 15.19
C GLY A 337 -0.78 3.82 15.30
N LEU A 338 -0.11 3.45 14.18
CA LEU A 338 1.09 2.63 14.25
C LEU A 338 2.25 3.43 14.85
N VAL A 339 3.22 2.73 15.45
CA VAL A 339 4.42 3.29 16.07
C VAL A 339 5.60 3.16 15.09
N PRO A 340 6.07 4.27 14.49
CA PRO A 340 7.18 4.24 13.56
C PRO A 340 8.52 4.02 14.26
N PHE A 341 9.27 3.02 13.82
CA PHE A 341 10.68 2.86 14.14
C PHE A 341 11.50 3.17 12.90
N VAL A 342 12.06 4.38 12.84
CA VAL A 342 12.96 4.80 11.77
C VAL A 342 14.33 4.20 12.02
N ILE A 343 14.80 3.38 11.09
CA ILE A 343 16.10 2.69 11.13
C ILE A 343 16.98 3.31 10.03
N PRO A 344 17.71 4.40 10.33
CA PRO A 344 18.57 5.07 9.37
C PRO A 344 19.86 4.26 9.18
N MET A 345 19.89 3.38 8.18
CA MET A 345 20.98 2.41 7.99
C MET A 345 22.35 3.10 7.86
N ARG A 346 22.39 4.21 7.12
CA ARG A 346 23.58 5.06 6.96
C ARG A 346 24.20 5.49 8.29
N SER A 347 23.41 6.16 9.14
CA SER A 347 23.90 6.73 10.39
C SER A 347 24.16 5.65 11.46
N LEU A 348 23.55 4.46 11.34
CA LEU A 348 23.88 3.32 12.19
C LEU A 348 25.30 2.81 11.93
N LEU A 349 25.64 2.56 10.66
CA LEU A 349 26.97 2.08 10.30
C LEU A 349 28.08 3.08 10.58
N ALA A 350 27.81 4.37 10.36
CA ALA A 350 28.76 5.44 10.70
C ALA A 350 29.15 5.45 12.20
N ARG A 351 28.26 4.94 13.07
CA ARG A 351 28.50 4.76 14.51
C ARG A 351 29.12 3.40 14.87
N GLY A 352 29.41 2.55 13.88
CA GLY A 352 29.89 1.18 14.08
C GLY A 352 28.82 0.23 14.63
N MET A 353 27.54 0.55 14.46
CA MET A 353 26.42 -0.25 14.94
C MET A 353 25.90 -1.17 13.84
N ALA A 354 25.59 -2.42 14.17
CA ALA A 354 24.89 -3.34 13.26
C ALA A 354 23.38 -3.04 13.21
N PHE A 355 22.62 -3.84 12.45
CA PHE A 355 21.15 -3.76 12.46
C PHE A 355 20.61 -3.96 13.90
N PRO A 356 19.72 -3.07 14.39
CA PRO A 356 19.36 -3.00 15.80
C PRO A 356 18.54 -4.20 16.27
N ALA A 357 18.78 -4.59 17.52
CA ALA A 357 17.90 -5.51 18.25
C ALA A 357 16.59 -4.81 18.67
N PRO A 358 15.52 -5.55 19.00
CA PRO A 358 14.22 -4.98 19.37
C PRO A 358 14.26 -3.88 20.44
N HIS A 359 15.14 -4.00 21.43
CA HIS A 359 15.26 -3.02 22.53
C HIS A 359 15.95 -1.72 22.12
N GLU A 360 16.67 -1.70 21.00
CA GLU A 360 17.41 -0.55 20.50
C GLU A 360 16.57 0.30 19.52
N LEU A 361 15.49 -0.26 18.95
CA LEU A 361 14.66 0.35 17.90
C LEU A 361 14.14 1.76 18.25
N ALA A 362 13.81 2.00 19.51
CA ALA A 362 13.31 3.31 19.96
C ALA A 362 14.40 4.41 19.96
N THR A 363 15.67 4.00 20.00
CA THR A 363 16.81 4.89 20.26
C THR A 363 17.68 5.12 19.02
N VAL A 364 17.61 4.23 18.03
CA VAL A 364 18.48 4.30 16.83
C VAL A 364 18.32 5.58 16.01
N ALA A 365 17.14 6.18 16.06
CA ALA A 365 16.79 7.45 15.40
C ALA A 365 17.30 8.70 16.16
N GLU A 366 17.93 8.53 17.34
CA GLU A 366 18.48 9.60 18.17
C GLU A 366 17.47 10.72 18.48
N LEU A 367 16.23 10.33 18.78
CA LEU A 367 15.18 11.27 19.17
C LEU A 367 15.47 11.87 20.55
N GLN A 368 15.03 13.11 20.77
CA GLN A 368 15.02 13.75 22.08
C GLN A 368 13.84 13.20 22.88
N ILE A 369 14.06 12.08 23.55
CA ILE A 369 13.05 11.33 24.32
C ILE A 369 13.55 11.03 25.73
N ASP A 370 12.62 10.91 26.67
CA ASP A 370 12.90 10.37 28.00
C ASP A 370 13.37 8.91 27.93
N ARG A 371 13.81 8.37 29.08
CA ARG A 371 14.21 6.96 29.18
C ARG A 371 13.07 6.04 28.69
N VAL A 372 13.39 5.21 27.69
CA VAL A 372 12.47 4.21 27.14
C VAL A 372 12.02 3.26 28.25
N PRO A 373 10.70 3.01 28.43
CA PRO A 373 10.20 2.04 29.39
C PRO A 373 10.69 0.62 29.07
N ASP A 374 11.03 -0.14 30.10
CA ASP A 374 11.61 -1.48 29.93
C ASP A 374 10.63 -2.40 29.16
N GLY A 375 11.13 -2.98 28.06
CA GLY A 375 10.37 -3.88 27.20
C GLY A 375 9.31 -3.22 26.31
N TRP A 376 9.19 -1.89 26.28
CA TRP A 376 8.17 -1.18 25.49
C TRP A 376 8.22 -1.54 24.00
N ALA A 377 9.38 -1.45 23.36
CA ALA A 377 9.52 -1.75 21.93
C ALA A 377 9.13 -3.20 21.60
N ARG A 378 9.40 -4.16 22.51
CA ARG A 378 8.95 -5.55 22.36
C ARG A 378 7.43 -5.64 22.39
N ARG A 379 6.76 -4.99 23.35
CA ARG A 379 5.28 -4.97 23.43
C ARG A 379 4.63 -4.33 22.20
N VAL A 380 5.24 -3.28 21.64
CA VAL A 380 4.80 -2.68 20.37
C VAL A 380 4.90 -3.67 19.20
N LEU A 381 6.01 -4.42 19.11
CA LEU A 381 6.20 -5.46 18.09
C LEU A 381 5.23 -6.64 18.26
N GLU A 382 5.04 -7.12 19.49
CA GLU A 382 4.11 -8.22 19.83
C GLU A 382 2.66 -7.85 19.53
N SER A 383 2.27 -6.60 19.76
CA SER A 383 0.93 -6.09 19.45
C SER A 383 0.70 -5.79 17.96
N GLY A 384 1.70 -6.01 17.09
CA GLY A 384 1.59 -5.76 15.66
C GLY A 384 1.44 -4.27 15.30
N ARG A 385 1.81 -3.36 16.21
CA ARG A 385 1.67 -1.91 16.03
C ARG A 385 2.94 -1.25 15.46
N ALA A 386 4.02 -2.00 15.28
CA ALA A 386 5.24 -1.43 14.75
C ALA A 386 5.12 -1.13 13.25
N LEU A 387 5.55 0.07 12.86
CA LEU A 387 5.84 0.45 11.49
C LEU A 387 7.37 0.59 11.35
N LEU A 388 8.01 -0.46 10.84
CA LEU A 388 9.45 -0.51 10.65
C LEU A 388 9.81 0.23 9.36
N LEU A 389 10.53 1.35 9.49
CA LEU A 389 10.93 2.20 8.37
C LEU A 389 12.45 2.12 8.20
N VAL A 390 12.92 1.20 7.36
CA VAL A 390 14.33 0.97 7.09
C VAL A 390 14.78 1.85 5.93
N ASP A 391 15.51 2.92 6.24
CA ASP A 391 15.91 3.93 5.25
C ASP A 391 17.37 3.76 4.81
N GLY A 392 17.58 3.68 3.49
CA GLY A 392 18.90 3.70 2.87
C GLY A 392 19.66 2.38 2.97
N MET A 393 19.02 1.24 2.71
CA MET A 393 19.71 -0.06 2.72
C MET A 393 20.80 -0.18 1.62
N ASP A 394 20.71 0.63 0.57
CA ASP A 394 21.77 0.77 -0.44
C ASP A 394 23.06 1.41 0.08
N GLU A 395 23.00 2.14 1.20
CA GLU A 395 24.16 2.81 1.81
C GLU A 395 24.95 1.89 2.75
N VAL A 396 24.52 0.63 2.88
CA VAL A 396 25.21 -0.43 3.62
C VAL A 396 26.20 -1.14 2.68
N PRO A 397 27.43 -1.48 3.09
CA PRO A 397 28.33 -2.29 2.27
C PRO A 397 27.71 -3.66 1.92
N PRO A 398 27.95 -4.22 0.71
CA PRO A 398 27.33 -5.47 0.27
C PRO A 398 27.46 -6.65 1.25
N ALA A 399 28.60 -6.78 1.93
CA ALA A 399 28.84 -7.83 2.93
C ALA A 399 27.89 -7.71 4.14
N GLU A 400 27.62 -6.48 4.59
CA GLU A 400 26.77 -6.20 5.76
C GLU A 400 25.28 -6.21 5.39
N ARG A 401 24.92 -5.95 4.13
CA ARG A 401 23.52 -6.05 3.65
C ARG A 401 22.93 -7.44 3.89
N THR A 402 23.73 -8.48 3.71
CA THR A 402 23.28 -9.88 3.89
C THR A 402 22.94 -10.16 5.36
N GLU A 403 23.76 -9.69 6.29
CA GLU A 403 23.51 -9.85 7.73
C GLU A 403 22.33 -8.96 8.18
N ALA A 404 22.21 -7.74 7.65
CA ALA A 404 21.07 -6.86 7.92
C ALA A 404 19.75 -7.49 7.43
N ARG A 405 19.74 -8.08 6.23
CA ARG A 405 18.59 -8.86 5.71
C ARG A 405 18.25 -10.02 6.63
N ARG A 406 19.23 -10.81 7.04
CA ARG A 406 19.01 -11.96 7.94
C ARG A 406 18.35 -11.52 9.25
N ARG A 407 18.87 -10.47 9.89
CA ARG A 407 18.31 -9.93 11.15
C ARG A 407 16.91 -9.35 10.98
N LEU A 408 16.66 -8.64 9.87
CA LEU A 408 15.33 -8.15 9.53
C LEU A 408 14.35 -9.32 9.31
N GLY A 409 14.78 -10.37 8.61
CA GLY A 409 14.02 -11.60 8.42
C GLY A 409 13.68 -12.29 9.74
N ASP A 410 14.64 -12.47 10.63
CA ASP A 410 14.44 -13.04 11.98
C ASP A 410 13.42 -12.21 12.78
N LEU A 411 13.51 -10.89 12.73
CA LEU A 411 12.59 -9.98 13.41
C LEU A 411 11.16 -10.10 12.87
N LEU A 412 11.00 -10.14 11.55
CA LEU A 412 9.69 -10.24 10.89
C LEU A 412 9.08 -11.65 10.96
N ALA A 413 9.89 -12.68 11.15
CA ALA A 413 9.43 -14.03 11.44
C ALA A 413 8.89 -14.13 12.88
N MET A 414 9.57 -13.49 13.84
CA MET A 414 9.13 -13.46 15.23
C MET A 414 7.88 -12.60 15.45
N TYR A 415 7.75 -11.48 14.72
CA TYR A 415 6.65 -10.54 14.87
C TYR A 415 5.94 -10.27 13.52
N PRO A 416 5.15 -11.23 13.01
CA PRO A 416 4.67 -11.24 11.63
C PRO A 416 3.66 -10.14 11.27
N HIS A 417 2.95 -9.61 12.26
CA HIS A 417 1.85 -8.66 12.09
C HIS A 417 2.27 -7.19 11.93
N ASN A 418 3.57 -6.89 11.99
CA ASN A 418 4.08 -5.54 11.86
C ASN A 418 4.24 -5.09 10.40
N ARG A 419 4.11 -3.79 10.17
CA ARG A 419 4.35 -3.17 8.87
C ARG A 419 5.82 -2.91 8.67
N CYS A 420 6.33 -3.10 7.45
CA CYS A 420 7.71 -2.81 7.12
C CYS A 420 7.87 -2.17 5.74
N LEU A 421 8.58 -1.04 5.69
CA LEU A 421 9.02 -0.39 4.46
C LEU A 421 10.54 -0.36 4.45
N VAL A 422 11.14 -0.91 3.39
CA VAL A 422 12.60 -0.86 3.14
C VAL A 422 12.85 -0.01 1.89
N THR A 423 13.74 0.96 1.96
CA THR A 423 14.13 1.78 0.80
C THR A 423 15.50 1.37 0.25
N VAL A 424 15.59 1.26 -1.08
CA VAL A 424 16.84 0.94 -1.81
C VAL A 424 16.95 1.70 -3.13
N ARG A 425 18.17 1.83 -3.66
CA ARG A 425 18.39 2.21 -5.07
C ARG A 425 18.08 1.05 -6.02
N PRO A 426 17.73 1.31 -7.29
CA PRO A 426 17.25 0.28 -8.21
C PRO A 426 18.25 -0.86 -8.43
N LEU A 427 19.54 -0.55 -8.46
CA LEU A 427 20.62 -1.50 -8.73
C LEU A 427 21.21 -2.15 -7.46
N ALA A 428 20.96 -1.59 -6.27
CA ALA A 428 21.65 -1.97 -5.04
C ALA A 428 21.43 -3.42 -4.58
N VAL A 429 20.32 -4.04 -4.99
CA VAL A 429 19.95 -5.41 -4.64
C VAL A 429 19.32 -6.10 -5.85
N ALA A 430 19.51 -7.42 -5.98
CA ALA A 430 18.91 -8.22 -7.05
C ALA A 430 17.37 -8.12 -7.06
N ALA A 431 16.72 -8.44 -8.18
CA ALA A 431 15.27 -8.58 -8.21
C ALA A 431 14.81 -9.66 -7.22
N ASP A 432 13.66 -9.42 -6.57
CA ASP A 432 13.06 -10.31 -5.57
C ASP A 432 13.93 -10.53 -4.31
N TRP A 433 14.77 -9.55 -3.95
CA TRP A 433 15.76 -9.72 -2.88
C TRP A 433 15.14 -10.02 -1.51
N LEU A 434 13.94 -9.52 -1.22
CA LEU A 434 13.20 -9.80 0.01
C LEU A 434 11.91 -10.61 -0.24
N GLY A 435 11.78 -11.24 -1.42
CA GLY A 435 10.59 -11.99 -1.80
C GLY A 435 10.26 -13.13 -0.83
N SER A 436 11.28 -13.87 -0.39
CA SER A 436 11.13 -14.96 0.59
C SER A 436 10.62 -14.50 1.96
N GLU A 437 10.83 -13.23 2.31
CA GLU A 437 10.39 -12.60 3.54
C GLU A 437 8.99 -11.98 3.39
N GLY A 438 8.33 -12.21 2.24
CA GLY A 438 6.97 -11.76 1.94
C GLY A 438 6.89 -10.28 1.55
N PHE A 439 7.98 -9.68 1.08
CA PHE A 439 7.97 -8.31 0.58
C PHE A 439 7.40 -8.23 -0.83
N GLU A 440 6.55 -7.23 -1.06
CA GLU A 440 6.20 -6.81 -2.40
C GLU A 440 7.13 -5.67 -2.85
N GLU A 441 7.66 -5.80 -4.07
CA GLU A 441 8.55 -4.79 -4.63
C GLU A 441 7.78 -3.70 -5.35
N LEU A 442 7.99 -2.45 -4.95
CA LEU A 442 7.48 -1.26 -5.63
C LEU A 442 8.63 -0.47 -6.22
N ARG A 443 8.45 0.03 -7.46
CA ARG A 443 9.41 0.91 -8.11
C ARG A 443 8.80 2.30 -8.30
N LEU A 444 9.38 3.30 -7.66
CA LEU A 444 9.05 4.71 -7.89
C LEU A 444 9.36 5.10 -9.32
N LEU A 445 8.41 5.75 -9.96
CA LEU A 445 8.54 6.30 -11.30
C LEU A 445 9.01 7.76 -11.24
N PRO A 446 9.64 8.28 -12.31
CA PRO A 446 9.87 9.71 -12.47
C PRO A 446 8.55 10.49 -12.37
N MET A 447 8.60 11.72 -11.84
CA MET A 447 7.42 12.59 -11.79
C MET A 447 6.87 12.81 -13.19
N ARG A 448 5.55 12.72 -13.34
CA ARG A 448 4.87 13.12 -14.57
C ARG A 448 4.95 14.63 -14.73
N ASP A 449 4.71 15.09 -15.94
CA ASP A 449 4.76 16.53 -16.24
C ASP A 449 3.76 17.32 -15.36
N GLU A 450 2.59 16.73 -15.06
CA GLU A 450 1.61 17.30 -14.12
C GLU A 450 2.11 17.35 -12.67
N ASP A 451 2.84 16.32 -12.23
CA ASP A 451 3.42 16.24 -10.88
C ASP A 451 4.56 17.25 -10.71
N VAL A 452 5.36 17.50 -11.76
CA VAL A 452 6.38 18.56 -11.78
C VAL A 452 5.73 19.94 -11.56
N LEU A 453 4.60 20.20 -12.24
CA LEU A 453 3.86 21.44 -12.08
C LEU A 453 3.23 21.56 -10.69
N ALA A 454 2.62 20.48 -10.19
CA ALA A 454 2.07 20.42 -8.83
C ALA A 454 3.17 20.69 -7.78
N PHE A 455 4.34 20.07 -7.94
CA PHE A 455 5.51 20.32 -7.11
C PHE A 455 5.94 21.79 -7.15
N SER A 456 6.02 22.38 -8.35
CA SER A 456 6.38 23.81 -8.52
C SER A 456 5.39 24.73 -7.80
N ARG A 457 4.08 24.45 -7.87
CA ARG A 457 3.05 25.22 -7.16
C ARG A 457 3.18 25.08 -5.65
N ALA A 458 3.35 23.85 -5.16
CA ALA A 458 3.60 23.59 -3.75
C ALA A 458 4.83 24.37 -3.28
N TRP A 459 5.95 24.28 -4.04
CA TRP A 459 7.20 25.04 -3.84
C TRP A 459 6.94 26.54 -3.63
N HIS A 460 6.23 27.17 -4.55
CA HIS A 460 5.93 28.60 -4.45
C HIS A 460 4.93 28.93 -3.33
N ALA A 461 4.01 28.01 -2.99
CA ALA A 461 3.07 28.18 -1.89
C ALA A 461 3.76 28.26 -0.54
N ALA A 462 4.71 27.36 -0.25
CA ALA A 462 5.43 27.46 1.02
C ALA A 462 6.49 28.58 1.01
N ALA A 463 7.08 28.94 -0.13
CA ALA A 463 7.88 30.16 -0.23
C ALA A 463 7.07 31.45 0.12
N ARG A 464 5.75 31.46 -0.12
CA ARG A 464 4.87 32.56 0.30
C ARG A 464 4.56 32.55 1.80
N LEU A 465 4.65 31.42 2.49
CA LEU A 465 4.44 31.38 3.94
C LEU A 465 5.49 32.21 4.68
N GLU A 466 6.73 32.24 4.17
CA GLU A 466 7.82 33.10 4.68
C GLU A 466 7.49 34.60 4.57
N CYS A 467 6.61 34.98 3.64
CA CYS A 467 6.21 36.39 3.52
C CYS A 467 5.47 36.89 4.77
N LYS A 468 4.84 35.99 5.54
CA LYS A 468 4.11 36.33 6.76
C LYS A 468 5.04 36.78 7.90
N ASP A 469 6.32 36.42 7.82
CA ASP A 469 7.32 36.77 8.83
C ASP A 469 8.00 38.14 8.57
N PHE A 470 7.70 38.78 7.43
CA PHE A 470 8.15 40.16 7.19
C PHE A 470 7.44 41.14 8.13
N ARG A 471 8.24 41.92 8.88
CA ARG A 471 7.73 42.98 9.75
C ARG A 471 7.00 44.12 9.01
N ASP A 472 7.21 44.25 7.70
CA ASP A 472 6.62 45.27 6.85
C ASP A 472 5.59 44.63 5.89
N ALA A 473 4.32 44.97 6.11
CA ALA A 473 3.19 44.44 5.33
C ALA A 473 3.23 44.84 3.84
N HIS A 474 3.78 46.01 3.50
CA HIS A 474 3.90 46.44 2.10
C HIS A 474 4.99 45.64 1.39
N ARG A 475 6.10 45.35 2.08
CA ARG A 475 7.17 44.48 1.56
C ARG A 475 6.68 43.03 1.40
N ALA A 476 5.92 42.52 2.36
CA ALA A 476 5.30 41.20 2.30
C ALA A 476 4.41 41.05 1.06
N ALA A 477 3.50 42.00 0.84
CA ALA A 477 2.58 41.99 -0.30
C ALA A 477 3.30 42.11 -1.66
N ALA A 478 4.38 42.91 -1.73
CA ALA A 478 5.18 43.03 -2.94
C ALA A 478 5.93 41.74 -3.29
N GLU A 479 6.51 41.07 -2.30
CA GLU A 479 7.20 39.79 -2.49
C GLU A 479 6.23 38.67 -2.85
N GLU A 480 5.06 38.60 -2.20
CA GLU A 480 4.01 37.63 -2.53
C GLU A 480 3.53 37.80 -3.99
N LYS A 481 3.30 39.04 -4.44
CA LYS A 481 2.96 39.35 -5.83
C LYS A 481 4.06 38.92 -6.82
N ASN A 482 5.32 39.12 -6.45
CA ASN A 482 6.47 38.68 -7.25
C ASN A 482 6.53 37.15 -7.36
N LEU A 483 6.33 36.43 -6.26
CA LEU A 483 6.27 34.96 -6.24
C LEU A 483 5.17 34.41 -7.16
N HIS A 484 3.98 35.02 -7.16
CA HIS A 484 2.91 34.65 -8.10
C HIS A 484 3.24 34.94 -9.58
N ALA A 485 4.08 35.94 -9.86
CA ALA A 485 4.55 36.23 -11.21
C ALA A 485 5.61 35.22 -11.66
N LEU A 486 6.53 34.86 -10.75
CA LEU A 486 7.58 33.87 -10.98
C LEU A 486 6.99 32.46 -11.16
N GLU A 487 6.04 32.06 -10.33
CA GLU A 487 5.33 30.78 -10.46
C GLU A 487 4.73 30.61 -11.88
N ARG A 488 3.95 31.60 -12.33
CA ARG A 488 3.35 31.61 -13.68
C ARG A 488 4.37 31.74 -14.80
N ALA A 489 5.55 32.30 -14.55
CA ALA A 489 6.63 32.36 -15.53
C ALA A 489 7.30 30.98 -15.67
N LEU A 490 7.59 30.31 -14.56
CA LEU A 490 8.19 28.99 -14.52
C LEU A 490 7.28 27.94 -15.15
N GLU A 491 5.98 27.95 -14.87
CA GLU A 491 5.03 27.05 -15.51
C GLU A 491 5.05 27.20 -17.04
N ARG A 492 5.12 28.43 -17.55
CA ARG A 492 5.23 28.70 -18.99
C ARG A 492 6.56 28.27 -19.57
N GLU A 493 7.65 28.42 -18.82
CA GLU A 493 8.98 28.00 -19.25
C GLU A 493 9.09 26.47 -19.32
N LEU A 494 8.62 25.77 -18.29
CA LEU A 494 8.56 24.30 -18.24
C LEU A 494 7.69 23.73 -19.38
N ALA A 495 6.57 24.38 -19.70
CA ALA A 495 5.73 23.97 -20.82
C ALA A 495 6.39 24.20 -22.20
N ARG A 496 7.31 25.18 -22.32
CA ARG A 496 7.98 25.54 -23.58
C ARG A 496 9.32 24.85 -23.78
N ASN A 497 9.94 24.35 -22.72
CA ASN A 497 11.26 23.74 -22.74
C ASN A 497 11.21 22.27 -22.28
N PRO A 498 10.99 21.31 -23.21
CA PRO A 498 10.93 19.89 -22.88
C PRO A 498 12.21 19.33 -22.25
N ALA A 499 13.37 19.93 -22.53
CA ALA A 499 14.63 19.51 -21.92
C ALA A 499 14.66 19.86 -20.42
N LEU A 500 14.26 21.08 -20.06
CA LEU A 500 14.14 21.51 -18.67
C LEU A 500 13.07 20.71 -17.90
N LEU A 501 11.94 20.40 -18.55
CA LEU A 501 10.88 19.58 -17.96
C LEU A 501 11.38 18.15 -17.67
N ARG A 502 12.09 17.52 -18.62
CA ARG A 502 12.74 16.22 -18.43
C ARG A 502 13.75 16.22 -17.28
N LEU A 503 14.53 17.29 -17.13
CA LEU A 503 15.46 17.44 -16.00
C LEU A 503 14.72 17.55 -14.66
N SER A 504 13.51 18.09 -14.65
CA SER A 504 12.72 18.34 -13.44
C SER A 504 11.91 17.12 -12.96
N ARG A 505 12.05 15.94 -13.59
CA ARG A 505 11.26 14.73 -13.24
C ARG A 505 11.68 14.05 -11.93
N THR A 506 12.70 14.57 -11.24
CA THR A 506 13.03 14.15 -9.88
C THR A 506 12.75 15.29 -8.91
N PRO A 507 12.13 15.05 -7.74
CA PRO A 507 11.81 16.09 -6.75
C PRO A 507 12.99 17.02 -6.41
N LEU A 508 14.20 16.46 -6.26
CA LEU A 508 15.40 17.26 -6.01
C LEU A 508 15.66 18.29 -7.12
N LEU A 509 15.68 17.85 -8.39
CA LEU A 509 15.97 18.74 -9.51
C LEU A 509 14.84 19.74 -9.75
N ALA A 510 13.59 19.36 -9.50
CA ALA A 510 12.46 20.30 -9.53
C ALA A 510 12.65 21.43 -8.48
N ALA A 511 13.08 21.08 -7.26
CA ALA A 511 13.39 22.07 -6.22
C ALA A 511 14.53 23.01 -6.64
N VAL A 512 15.62 22.46 -7.19
CA VAL A 512 16.76 23.25 -7.71
C VAL A 512 16.31 24.22 -8.81
N VAL A 513 15.47 23.76 -9.74
CA VAL A 513 14.90 24.60 -10.81
C VAL A 513 14.05 25.73 -10.24
N CYS A 514 13.17 25.44 -9.28
CA CYS A 514 12.34 26.46 -8.63
C CYS A 514 13.19 27.54 -7.94
N ALA A 515 14.20 27.12 -7.17
CA ALA A 515 15.11 28.03 -6.48
C ALA A 515 15.92 28.92 -7.45
N LEU A 516 16.51 28.32 -8.49
CA LEU A 516 17.28 29.04 -9.50
C LEU A 516 16.40 30.03 -10.29
N HIS A 517 15.18 29.64 -10.64
CA HIS A 517 14.23 30.49 -11.36
C HIS A 517 13.88 31.75 -10.54
N ARG A 518 13.60 31.58 -9.25
CA ARG A 518 13.34 32.70 -8.32
C ARG A 518 14.55 33.63 -8.24
N ARG A 519 15.76 33.06 -8.14
CA ARG A 519 17.00 33.85 -7.95
C ARG A 519 17.46 34.59 -9.20
N ARG A 520 17.41 33.95 -10.37
CA ARG A 520 17.89 34.52 -11.64
C ARG A 520 16.83 35.29 -12.41
N ARG A 521 15.64 35.51 -11.84
CA ARG A 521 14.51 36.20 -12.47
C ARG A 521 14.11 35.60 -13.83
N GLY A 522 14.07 34.26 -13.91
CA GLY A 522 13.57 33.55 -15.10
C GLY A 522 14.60 33.10 -16.14
N PHE A 523 15.89 33.03 -15.79
CA PHE A 523 16.92 32.42 -16.65
C PHE A 523 17.38 31.09 -16.10
N LEU A 524 17.03 29.99 -16.77
CA LEU A 524 17.42 28.64 -16.38
C LEU A 524 18.44 28.00 -17.35
N PRO A 525 19.40 27.22 -16.83
CA PRO A 525 20.31 26.46 -17.68
C PRO A 525 19.61 25.29 -18.40
N GLU A 526 20.09 24.92 -19.58
CA GLU A 526 19.46 23.89 -20.44
C GLU A 526 19.98 22.46 -20.20
N THR A 527 21.11 22.28 -19.50
CA THR A 527 21.73 20.97 -19.25
C THR A 527 21.74 20.64 -17.76
N ARG A 528 21.70 19.34 -17.43
CA ARG A 528 21.86 18.85 -16.05
C ARG A 528 23.13 19.40 -15.39
N TRP A 529 24.20 19.50 -16.17
CA TRP A 529 25.50 20.01 -15.79
C TRP A 529 25.49 21.47 -15.39
N SER A 530 25.01 22.31 -16.31
CA SER A 530 24.90 23.74 -16.06
C SER A 530 23.90 24.06 -14.94
N LEU A 531 22.90 23.19 -14.72
CA LEU A 531 21.98 23.29 -13.59
C LEU A 531 22.68 23.04 -12.25
N TYR A 532 23.45 21.94 -12.11
CA TYR A 532 24.22 21.69 -10.88
C TYR A 532 25.28 22.76 -10.64
N ASN A 533 26.01 23.18 -11.67
CA ASN A 533 27.01 24.24 -11.54
C ASN A 533 26.37 25.57 -11.13
N ALA A 534 25.22 25.91 -11.73
CA ALA A 534 24.46 27.11 -11.38
C ALA A 534 23.95 27.04 -9.93
N ALA A 535 23.49 25.88 -9.49
CA ALA A 535 23.03 25.63 -8.12
C ALA A 535 24.18 25.75 -7.10
N LEU A 536 25.35 25.17 -7.38
CA LEU A 536 26.55 25.28 -6.55
C LEU A 536 27.05 26.72 -6.46
N THR A 537 27.12 27.42 -7.60
CA THR A 537 27.52 28.84 -7.61
C THR A 537 26.54 29.69 -6.81
N MET A 538 25.25 29.37 -6.90
CA MET A 538 24.19 30.00 -6.13
C MET A 538 24.38 29.77 -4.61
N LEU A 539 24.61 28.53 -4.17
CA LEU A 539 24.85 28.19 -2.76
C LEU A 539 26.11 28.85 -2.19
N LEU A 540 27.22 28.75 -2.92
CA LEU A 540 28.54 29.19 -2.46
C LEU A 540 28.76 30.70 -2.58
N GLY A 541 28.11 31.37 -3.54
CA GLY A 541 28.37 32.78 -3.87
C GLY A 541 27.58 33.81 -3.07
N SER A 542 26.66 33.38 -2.20
CA SER A 542 25.49 34.20 -1.85
C SER A 542 25.26 34.50 -0.38
N ARG A 543 25.93 33.78 0.54
CA ARG A 543 25.74 33.97 1.98
C ARG A 543 26.48 35.20 2.53
N ASP A 544 27.56 35.65 1.89
CA ASP A 544 28.41 36.74 2.40
C ASP A 544 28.02 38.14 1.89
N THR A 545 27.56 38.26 0.65
CA THR A 545 27.22 39.56 0.04
C THR A 545 25.90 40.16 0.56
N LEU A 546 24.96 39.35 1.03
CA LEU A 546 23.59 39.79 1.39
C LEU A 546 23.43 40.22 2.86
N ARG A 547 24.31 39.80 3.79
CA ARG A 547 24.10 40.07 5.22
C ARG A 547 24.80 41.32 5.76
N ARG A 548 25.77 41.94 5.06
CA ARG A 548 26.56 43.09 5.60
C ARG A 548 27.00 42.88 7.06
N VAL A 549 27.25 41.63 7.47
CA VAL A 549 27.74 41.27 8.80
C VAL A 549 29.24 41.02 8.63
N GLU A 550 30.06 41.77 9.35
CA GLU A 550 31.50 41.52 9.46
C GLU A 550 31.73 40.04 9.81
N ALA A 551 32.55 39.33 9.04
CA ALA A 551 32.82 37.91 9.23
C ALA A 551 33.31 37.66 10.68
N PRO A 552 32.51 37.06 11.58
CA PRO A 552 32.90 36.90 12.99
C PRO A 552 34.13 36.01 13.15
N GLU A 553 34.36 35.13 12.17
CA GLU A 553 35.48 34.19 12.08
C GLU A 553 36.72 34.78 11.36
N GLY A 554 36.60 35.98 10.74
CA GLY A 554 37.68 36.59 9.95
C GLY A 554 37.99 35.95 8.59
N ILE A 555 37.19 34.95 8.18
CA ILE A 555 37.37 34.17 6.95
C ILE A 555 36.42 34.68 5.86
N VAL A 556 36.96 34.93 4.67
CA VAL A 556 36.27 35.33 3.44
C VAL A 556 36.77 34.44 2.31
N LEU A 557 35.96 33.45 1.93
CA LEU A 557 36.28 32.50 0.86
C LEU A 557 35.50 32.84 -0.41
N GLY A 558 36.18 32.90 -1.54
CA GLY A 558 35.55 32.94 -2.86
C GLY A 558 34.82 31.65 -3.22
N VAL A 559 34.03 31.67 -4.30
CA VAL A 559 33.30 30.48 -4.79
C VAL A 559 34.27 29.35 -5.16
N GLU A 560 35.38 29.67 -5.83
CA GLU A 560 36.39 28.69 -6.22
C GLU A 560 37.08 28.06 -5.00
N GLU A 561 37.38 28.87 -3.97
CA GLU A 561 38.03 28.39 -2.75
C GLU A 561 37.13 27.46 -1.95
N HIS A 562 35.86 27.84 -1.79
CA HIS A 562 34.83 26.97 -1.22
C HIS A 562 34.74 25.64 -1.97
N GLN A 563 34.68 25.72 -3.31
CA GLN A 563 34.52 24.54 -4.14
C GLN A 563 35.72 23.60 -4.00
N GLN A 564 36.95 24.11 -4.02
CA GLN A 564 38.17 23.29 -3.86
C GLN A 564 38.23 22.56 -2.52
N LEU A 565 37.88 23.23 -1.41
CA LEU A 565 37.85 22.59 -0.10
C LEU A 565 36.80 21.46 -0.04
N LEU A 566 35.61 21.69 -0.58
CA LEU A 566 34.53 20.70 -0.59
C LEU A 566 34.78 19.54 -1.56
N GLN A 567 35.39 19.81 -2.72
CA GLN A 567 35.87 18.81 -3.68
C GLN A 567 36.79 17.79 -3.02
N ARG A 568 37.76 18.27 -2.23
CA ARG A 568 38.71 17.41 -1.52
C ARG A 568 38.03 16.49 -0.53
N ILE A 569 37.08 17.01 0.25
CA ILE A 569 36.28 16.20 1.19
C ILE A 569 35.44 15.17 0.43
N ALA A 570 34.75 15.60 -0.62
CA ALA A 570 33.86 14.73 -1.41
C ALA A 570 34.60 13.55 -2.04
N ALA A 571 35.77 13.78 -2.63
CA ALA A 571 36.59 12.71 -3.19
C ALA A 571 37.16 11.77 -2.13
N TRP A 572 37.54 12.28 -0.95
CA TRP A 572 37.96 11.44 0.17
C TRP A 572 36.83 10.54 0.66
N LEU A 573 35.62 11.08 0.79
CA LEU A 573 34.43 10.31 1.17
C LEU A 573 34.13 9.21 0.15
N ALA A 574 34.14 9.54 -1.15
CA ALA A 574 33.94 8.58 -2.23
C ALA A 574 34.96 7.43 -2.19
N ARG A 575 36.25 7.75 -2.04
CA ARG A 575 37.33 6.75 -1.91
C ARG A 575 37.18 5.85 -0.70
N GLY A 576 36.67 6.40 0.41
CA GLY A 576 36.46 5.66 1.64
C GLY A 576 35.14 4.90 1.71
N GLY A 577 34.24 5.05 0.72
CA GLY A 577 32.87 4.55 0.81
C GLY A 577 32.08 5.19 1.97
N TYR A 578 32.47 6.39 2.38
CA TYR A 578 31.89 7.08 3.53
C TYR A 578 30.80 8.05 3.09
N ALA A 579 29.72 8.11 3.87
CA ALA A 579 28.63 9.05 3.68
C ALA A 579 28.64 10.19 4.73
N GLU A 580 29.31 9.97 5.86
CA GLU A 580 29.41 10.90 6.99
C GLU A 580 30.86 10.92 7.50
N PHE A 581 31.25 11.98 8.19
CA PHE A 581 32.59 12.12 8.78
C PHE A 581 32.58 12.95 10.06
N SER A 582 33.52 12.68 10.96
CA SER A 582 33.68 13.43 12.21
C SER A 582 34.35 14.80 11.96
N HIS A 583 34.18 15.73 12.91
CA HIS A 583 34.94 16.99 12.93
C HIS A 583 36.45 16.79 12.81
N ALA A 584 37.00 15.77 13.49
CA ALA A 584 38.43 15.47 13.43
C ALA A 584 38.89 15.06 12.03
N GLN A 585 38.10 14.24 11.33
CA GLN A 585 38.35 13.86 9.94
C GLN A 585 38.19 15.06 9.00
N GLY A 586 37.11 15.84 9.15
CA GLY A 586 36.86 17.02 8.34
C GLY A 586 37.99 18.04 8.44
N ARG A 587 38.42 18.35 9.66
CA ARG A 587 39.56 19.22 9.98
C ARG A 587 40.84 18.74 9.33
N HIS A 588 41.11 17.43 9.39
CA HIS A 588 42.28 16.86 8.73
C HIS A 588 42.21 17.01 7.20
N GLN A 589 41.05 16.75 6.59
CA GLN A 589 40.89 16.94 5.14
C GLN A 589 41.01 18.41 4.72
N ILE A 590 40.49 19.33 5.52
CA ILE A 590 40.66 20.77 5.31
C ILE A 590 42.13 21.17 5.46
N GLU A 591 42.85 20.66 6.46
CA GLU A 591 44.28 20.89 6.62
C GLU A 591 45.06 20.44 5.37
N LEU A 592 44.73 19.27 4.83
CA LEU A 592 45.33 18.75 3.59
C LEU A 592 45.01 19.65 2.39
N ALA A 593 43.75 20.04 2.21
CA ALA A 593 43.31 20.90 1.12
C ALA A 593 43.98 22.29 1.16
N MET A 594 44.09 22.87 2.37
CA MET A 594 44.69 24.17 2.60
C MET A 594 46.18 24.24 2.23
N ARG A 595 46.92 23.13 2.18
CA ARG A 595 48.36 23.13 1.84
C ARG A 595 48.65 23.82 0.51
N GLY A 596 47.76 23.69 -0.47
CA GLY A 596 47.83 24.34 -1.78
C GLY A 596 47.19 25.73 -1.86
N MET A 597 46.64 26.25 -0.76
CA MET A 597 45.83 27.48 -0.75
C MET A 597 46.39 28.50 0.29
N PRO A 598 47.50 29.20 -0.03
CA PRO A 598 48.15 30.13 0.91
C PRO A 598 47.23 31.26 1.40
N GLN A 599 46.30 31.72 0.55
CA GLN A 599 45.37 32.79 0.89
C GLN A 599 44.38 32.34 1.97
N VAL A 600 43.80 31.14 1.83
CA VAL A 600 42.92 30.53 2.83
C VAL A 600 43.66 30.26 4.14
N ARG A 601 44.90 29.76 4.08
CA ARG A 601 45.75 29.50 5.26
C ARG A 601 46.06 30.75 6.09
N GLN A 602 46.11 31.92 5.46
CA GLN A 602 46.37 33.19 6.16
C GLN A 602 45.13 33.72 6.90
N GLN A 603 43.93 33.24 6.54
CA GLN A 603 42.67 33.72 7.12
C GLN A 603 42.26 32.98 8.40
N GLY A 604 42.66 31.71 8.59
CA GLY A 604 42.27 30.95 9.78
C GLY A 604 42.88 29.54 9.88
N SER A 605 42.62 28.86 11.00
CA SER A 605 43.00 27.45 11.18
C SER A 605 42.06 26.52 10.40
N PRO A 606 42.45 25.24 10.14
CA PRO A 606 41.57 24.26 9.51
C PRO A 606 40.22 24.07 10.21
N GLU A 607 40.20 24.18 11.54
CA GLU A 607 38.99 24.15 12.35
C GLU A 607 38.08 25.35 12.06
N ALA A 608 38.65 26.56 12.02
CA ALA A 608 37.89 27.77 11.71
C ALA A 608 37.32 27.73 10.28
N VAL A 609 38.09 27.20 9.32
CA VAL A 609 37.63 27.01 7.93
C VAL A 609 36.53 25.95 7.84
N LEU A 610 36.64 24.83 8.56
CA LEU A 610 35.58 23.82 8.59
C LEU A 610 34.28 24.39 9.18
N THR A 611 34.37 25.12 10.28
CA THR A 611 33.23 25.81 10.90
C THR A 611 32.62 26.83 9.94
N HIS A 612 33.45 27.58 9.22
CA HIS A 612 33.01 28.49 8.17
C HIS A 612 32.22 27.73 7.09
N LEU A 613 32.73 26.61 6.58
CA LEU A 613 32.02 25.80 5.58
C LEU A 613 30.68 25.26 6.10
N LEU A 614 30.60 24.79 7.35
CA LEU A 614 29.34 24.36 7.98
C LEU A 614 28.32 25.51 8.05
N ASN A 615 28.78 26.69 8.48
CA ASN A 615 27.94 27.85 8.67
C ASN A 615 27.56 28.55 7.35
N ARG A 616 28.40 28.45 6.31
CA ARG A 616 28.35 29.34 5.12
C ARG A 616 28.30 28.65 3.76
N SER A 617 28.65 27.38 3.63
CA SER A 617 28.60 26.70 2.31
C SER A 617 27.17 26.37 1.86
N GLY A 618 26.27 26.09 2.81
CA GLY A 618 24.95 25.54 2.51
C GLY A 618 25.00 24.15 1.84
N LEU A 619 26.15 23.46 1.88
CA LEU A 619 26.34 22.13 1.28
C LEU A 619 26.70 21.06 2.30
N LEU A 620 27.30 21.47 3.42
CA LEU A 620 27.57 20.63 4.57
C LEU A 620 26.55 20.93 5.66
N GLN A 621 26.13 19.87 6.35
CA GLN A 621 25.27 19.94 7.52
C GLN A 621 25.89 19.10 8.64
N GLU A 622 25.82 19.64 9.85
CA GLU A 622 26.18 18.93 11.07
C GLU A 622 24.93 18.23 11.64
N ARG A 623 25.06 16.94 11.96
CA ARG A 623 24.02 16.15 12.64
C ARG A 623 24.48 15.81 14.05
N ASN A 624 23.61 16.10 15.01
CA ASN A 624 23.75 15.73 16.43
C ASN A 624 25.11 16.12 17.05
N GLU A 625 25.66 17.26 16.60
CA GLU A 625 26.91 17.87 17.07
C GLU A 625 28.16 16.97 17.01
N ARG A 626 28.14 15.91 16.18
CA ARG A 626 29.19 14.88 16.17
C ARG A 626 29.65 14.46 14.79
N VAL A 627 28.74 14.43 13.82
CA VAL A 627 29.02 13.97 12.45
C VAL A 627 28.57 15.01 11.43
N ILE A 628 29.34 15.13 10.37
CA ILE A 628 29.15 16.07 9.27
C ILE A 628 28.87 15.25 8.01
N GLN A 629 27.98 15.76 7.17
CA GLN A 629 27.68 15.18 5.86
C GLN A 629 27.33 16.24 4.84
N PHE A 630 27.33 15.85 3.56
CA PHE A 630 26.68 16.66 2.52
C PHE A 630 25.15 16.62 2.67
N ILE A 631 24.48 17.74 2.40
CA ILE A 631 23.01 17.84 2.45
C ILE A 631 22.36 16.85 1.48
N HIS A 632 22.99 16.62 0.32
CA HIS A 632 22.53 15.62 -0.64
C HIS A 632 23.70 14.90 -1.33
N ARG A 633 23.60 13.58 -1.46
CA ARG A 633 24.65 12.71 -2.06
C ARG A 633 25.01 13.14 -3.49
N THR A 634 24.05 13.57 -4.30
CA THR A 634 24.33 14.06 -5.66
C THR A 634 25.32 15.23 -5.72
N PHE A 635 25.36 16.14 -4.73
CA PHE A 635 26.37 17.21 -4.70
C PHE A 635 27.73 16.70 -4.27
N GLN A 636 27.77 15.74 -3.33
CA GLN A 636 28.99 15.00 -3.01
C GLN A 636 29.55 14.32 -4.26
N ASP A 637 28.73 13.55 -4.99
CA ASP A 637 29.16 12.84 -6.19
C ASP A 637 29.65 13.81 -7.28
N TYR A 638 28.97 14.95 -7.46
CA TYR A 638 29.37 16.00 -8.40
C TYR A 638 30.73 16.62 -8.07
N LEU A 639 30.98 16.92 -6.80
CA LEU A 639 32.23 17.52 -6.32
C LEU A 639 33.37 16.50 -6.33
N ALA A 640 33.09 15.25 -5.96
CA ALA A 640 34.06 14.16 -6.08
C ALA A 640 34.47 13.94 -7.54
N ALA A 641 33.52 13.94 -8.47
CA ALA A 641 33.78 13.81 -9.89
C ALA A 641 34.68 14.94 -10.43
N LYS A 642 34.48 16.17 -9.94
CA LYS A 642 35.31 17.31 -10.32
C LYS A 642 36.76 17.19 -9.80
N GLU A 643 36.95 16.87 -8.52
CA GLU A 643 38.29 16.63 -7.94
C GLU A 643 39.05 15.52 -8.68
N LEU A 644 38.35 14.42 -9.01
CA LEU A 644 38.95 13.30 -9.71
C LEU A 644 39.34 13.67 -11.14
N GLN A 645 38.58 14.53 -11.82
CA GLN A 645 38.97 15.02 -13.13
C GLN A 645 40.18 15.99 -13.03
N GLU A 646 40.15 16.96 -12.11
CA GLU A 646 41.24 17.95 -11.94
C GLU A 646 42.57 17.32 -11.49
N SER A 647 42.53 16.15 -10.84
CA SER A 647 43.71 15.41 -10.36
C SER A 647 44.22 14.31 -11.30
N ASP A 648 43.80 14.31 -12.58
CA ASP A 648 44.11 13.26 -13.58
C ASP A 648 43.70 11.84 -13.13
N GLY A 649 42.61 11.77 -12.35
CA GLY A 649 42.04 10.56 -11.76
C GLY A 649 41.12 9.76 -12.69
N LEU A 650 41.15 9.98 -14.01
CA LEU A 650 40.32 9.22 -14.96
C LEU A 650 40.60 7.72 -14.90
N GLY A 651 41.86 7.32 -14.70
CA GLY A 651 42.22 5.92 -14.50
C GLY A 651 41.63 5.33 -13.21
N GLU A 652 41.44 6.14 -12.17
CA GLU A 652 40.78 5.73 -10.92
C GLU A 652 39.29 5.49 -11.15
N LEU A 653 38.60 6.41 -11.85
CA LEU A 653 37.20 6.25 -12.25
C LEU A 653 36.97 4.96 -13.05
N LEU A 654 37.86 4.64 -13.99
CA LEU A 654 37.78 3.42 -14.79
C LEU A 654 38.01 2.13 -13.98
N ARG A 655 38.81 2.17 -12.92
CA ARG A 655 38.99 1.00 -12.02
C ARG A 655 37.72 0.70 -11.24
N HIS A 656 36.98 1.72 -10.87
CA HIS A 656 35.73 1.62 -10.11
C HIS A 656 34.47 1.58 -11.01
N ALA A 657 34.61 1.38 -12.31
CA ALA A 657 33.48 1.39 -13.25
C ALA A 657 32.41 0.31 -12.97
N ALA A 658 32.82 -0.82 -12.37
CA ALA A 658 31.93 -1.88 -11.96
C ALA A 658 31.24 -1.61 -10.60
N ASP A 659 31.77 -0.66 -9.81
CA ASP A 659 31.28 -0.38 -8.47
C ASP A 659 30.06 0.55 -8.54
N GLU A 660 28.91 0.06 -8.09
CA GLU A 660 27.63 0.79 -8.17
C GLU A 660 27.68 2.17 -7.51
N GLU A 661 28.40 2.29 -6.40
CA GLU A 661 28.54 3.55 -5.65
C GLU A 661 29.29 4.64 -6.43
N TRP A 662 30.09 4.24 -7.42
CA TRP A 662 30.90 5.13 -8.26
C TRP A 662 30.23 5.48 -9.59
N GLN A 663 29.19 4.75 -10.01
CA GLN A 663 28.55 4.97 -11.31
C GLN A 663 28.04 6.41 -11.48
N ASP A 664 27.44 6.98 -10.42
CA ASP A 664 27.01 8.37 -10.45
C ASP A 664 28.21 9.33 -10.55
N ILE A 665 29.32 9.05 -9.86
CA ILE A 665 30.56 9.86 -9.94
C ILE A 665 31.17 9.79 -11.34
N VAL A 666 31.23 8.60 -11.95
CA VAL A 666 31.76 8.38 -13.31
C VAL A 666 30.89 9.11 -14.33
N LEU A 667 29.57 8.94 -14.26
CA LEU A 667 28.63 9.70 -15.09
C LEU A 667 28.83 11.20 -14.90
N LEU A 668 29.07 11.61 -13.64
CA LEU A 668 29.23 12.99 -13.30
C LEU A 668 30.59 13.59 -13.75
N ALA A 669 31.62 12.77 -13.94
CA ALA A 669 32.93 13.25 -14.38
C ALA A 669 32.90 13.76 -15.83
N VAL A 670 32.02 13.20 -16.67
CA VAL A 670 31.88 13.61 -18.09
C VAL A 670 31.61 15.10 -18.25
N GLY A 671 30.83 15.69 -17.33
CA GLY A 671 30.51 17.11 -17.36
C GLY A 671 31.69 18.04 -17.07
N HIS A 672 32.72 17.53 -16.40
CA HIS A 672 33.94 18.28 -16.06
C HIS A 672 35.08 18.04 -17.06
N CYS A 673 35.03 16.93 -17.80
CA CYS A 673 36.06 16.54 -18.75
C CYS A 673 36.14 17.46 -19.98
N HIS A 674 37.36 17.71 -20.45
CA HIS A 674 37.61 18.28 -21.77
C HIS A 674 37.35 17.26 -22.90
N ARG A 675 37.26 17.72 -24.16
CA ARG A 675 36.94 16.85 -25.32
C ARG A 675 37.80 15.58 -25.40
N GLY A 676 39.11 15.70 -25.19
CA GLY A 676 40.03 14.55 -25.22
C GLY A 676 39.85 13.58 -24.04
N GLU A 677 39.48 14.11 -22.88
CA GLU A 677 39.24 13.33 -21.66
C GLU A 677 37.92 12.57 -21.73
N VAL A 678 36.86 13.19 -22.26
CA VAL A 678 35.57 12.54 -22.53
C VAL A 678 35.77 11.31 -23.42
N ARG A 679 36.54 11.46 -24.50
CA ARG A 679 36.87 10.34 -25.40
C ARG A 679 37.61 9.23 -24.65
N ARG A 680 38.69 9.55 -23.93
CA ARG A 680 39.47 8.59 -23.15
C ARG A 680 38.64 7.86 -22.10
N LEU A 681 37.77 8.56 -21.38
CA LEU A 681 36.91 7.96 -20.35
C LEU A 681 35.91 6.98 -20.97
N ILE A 682 35.24 7.39 -22.04
CA ILE A 682 34.24 6.54 -22.70
C ILE A 682 34.88 5.33 -23.38
N GLU A 683 35.96 5.52 -24.14
CA GLU A 683 36.71 4.40 -24.76
C GLU A 683 37.25 3.44 -23.68
N GLY A 684 37.75 3.99 -22.56
CA GLY A 684 38.21 3.18 -21.43
C GLY A 684 37.08 2.37 -20.77
N LEU A 685 35.86 2.92 -20.68
CA LEU A 685 34.69 2.19 -20.19
C LEU A 685 34.29 1.07 -21.17
N ILE A 686 34.32 1.33 -22.48
CA ILE A 686 34.05 0.30 -23.50
C ILE A 686 35.06 -0.84 -23.36
N GLU A 687 36.36 -0.52 -23.31
CA GLU A 687 37.43 -1.51 -23.16
C GLU A 687 37.28 -2.32 -21.86
N LYS A 688 36.95 -1.65 -20.74
CA LYS A 688 36.70 -2.33 -19.46
C LYS A 688 35.50 -3.26 -19.50
N GLY A 689 34.41 -2.85 -20.15
CA GLY A 689 33.25 -3.71 -20.35
C GLY A 689 33.60 -4.92 -21.21
N ASP A 690 34.34 -4.71 -22.31
CA ASP A 690 34.76 -5.78 -23.22
C ASP A 690 35.70 -6.80 -22.52
N GLN A 691 36.52 -6.35 -21.58
CA GLN A 691 37.40 -7.19 -20.76
C GLN A 691 36.69 -7.90 -19.60
N ALA A 692 35.48 -7.49 -19.21
CA ALA A 692 34.77 -8.10 -18.09
C ALA A 692 34.32 -9.53 -18.44
N GLU A 693 34.67 -10.51 -17.60
CA GLU A 693 34.30 -11.92 -17.81
C GLU A 693 32.80 -12.18 -17.56
N ASP A 694 32.25 -11.53 -16.53
CA ASP A 694 30.84 -11.65 -16.15
C ASP A 694 29.94 -10.82 -17.09
N LEU A 695 28.91 -11.47 -17.65
CA LEU A 695 27.98 -10.87 -18.60
C LEU A 695 27.19 -9.71 -17.99
N ARG A 696 26.88 -9.78 -16.69
CA ARG A 696 26.12 -8.74 -16.00
C ARG A 696 26.99 -7.51 -15.76
N THR A 697 28.19 -7.68 -15.20
CA THR A 697 29.16 -6.58 -15.05
C THR A 697 29.51 -5.95 -16.40
N ARG A 698 29.69 -6.74 -17.46
CA ARG A 698 29.89 -6.24 -18.83
C ARG A 698 28.77 -5.31 -19.27
N GLY A 699 27.52 -5.77 -19.18
CA GLY A 699 26.35 -4.95 -19.53
C GLY A 699 26.25 -3.67 -18.72
N ASP A 700 26.64 -3.71 -17.44
CA ASP A 700 26.56 -2.56 -16.53
C ASP A 700 27.52 -1.46 -16.92
N ILE A 701 28.76 -1.85 -17.24
CA ILE A 701 29.79 -0.91 -17.70
C ILE A 701 29.41 -0.35 -19.08
N HIS A 702 28.87 -1.17 -19.99
CA HIS A 702 28.43 -0.69 -21.32
C HIS A 702 27.25 0.29 -21.21
N VAL A 703 26.28 0.04 -20.34
CA VAL A 703 25.19 0.98 -20.06
C VAL A 703 25.73 2.25 -19.41
N LEU A 704 26.69 2.16 -18.48
CA LEU A 704 27.34 3.33 -17.91
C LEU A 704 28.07 4.16 -18.98
N ALA A 705 28.78 3.51 -19.90
CA ALA A 705 29.44 4.18 -21.04
C ALA A 705 28.42 4.90 -21.93
N ALA A 706 27.27 4.28 -22.21
CA ALA A 706 26.19 4.91 -22.96
C ALA A 706 25.57 6.10 -22.22
N ARG A 707 25.35 6.00 -20.91
CA ARG A 707 24.91 7.15 -20.08
C ARG A 707 25.91 8.30 -20.12
N CYS A 708 27.21 7.98 -20.07
CA CYS A 708 28.29 8.97 -20.19
C CYS A 708 28.26 9.66 -21.56
N ALA A 709 28.14 8.90 -22.64
CA ALA A 709 28.05 9.45 -24.00
C ALA A 709 26.83 10.35 -24.22
N LEU A 710 25.67 9.98 -23.64
CA LEU A 710 24.46 10.81 -23.67
C LEU A 710 24.62 12.12 -22.88
N GLY A 711 25.48 12.13 -21.87
CA GLY A 711 25.82 13.32 -21.08
C GLY A 711 26.90 14.20 -21.71
N ALA A 712 27.59 13.75 -22.75
CA ALA A 712 28.70 14.46 -23.39
C ALA A 712 28.21 15.51 -24.39
N VAL A 713 28.77 16.73 -24.33
CA VAL A 713 28.43 17.83 -25.25
C VAL A 713 28.99 17.58 -26.65
N VAL A 714 30.22 17.05 -26.74
CA VAL A 714 30.90 16.74 -28.00
C VAL A 714 31.49 15.34 -27.89
N LEU A 715 31.11 14.46 -28.82
CA LEU A 715 31.64 13.11 -28.95
C LEU A 715 31.73 12.76 -30.44
N ASP A 716 32.81 12.11 -30.83
CA ASP A 716 33.05 11.72 -32.23
C ASP A 716 32.10 10.58 -32.64
N ASP A 717 31.62 10.59 -33.89
CA ASP A 717 30.62 9.61 -34.36
C ASP A 717 31.14 8.17 -34.36
N GLU A 718 32.45 7.97 -34.53
CA GLU A 718 33.11 6.66 -34.39
C GLU A 718 32.87 6.06 -33.00
N VAL A 719 33.07 6.85 -31.93
CA VAL A 719 32.88 6.40 -30.55
C VAL A 719 31.39 6.17 -30.26
N ARG A 720 30.51 7.00 -30.82
CA ARG A 720 29.05 6.81 -30.71
C ARG A 720 28.61 5.48 -31.32
N GLU A 721 29.16 5.09 -32.47
CA GLU A 721 28.82 3.81 -33.12
C GLU A 721 29.36 2.62 -32.31
N GLN A 722 30.57 2.71 -31.76
CA GLN A 722 31.09 1.65 -30.88
C GLN A 722 30.18 1.39 -29.67
N ILE A 723 29.65 2.44 -29.05
CA ILE A 723 28.68 2.31 -27.95
C ILE A 723 27.36 1.75 -28.45
N ALA A 724 26.87 2.22 -29.59
CA ALA A 724 25.65 1.73 -30.21
C ALA A 724 25.74 0.21 -30.44
N ASP A 725 26.88 -0.29 -30.92
CA ASP A 725 27.14 -1.72 -31.10
C ASP A 725 27.06 -2.51 -29.80
N ARG A 726 27.64 -2.00 -28.71
CA ARG A 726 27.59 -2.66 -27.40
C ARG A 726 26.20 -2.64 -26.79
N VAL A 727 25.48 -1.53 -26.88
CA VAL A 727 24.09 -1.44 -26.40
C VAL A 727 23.17 -2.32 -27.24
N ARG A 728 23.37 -2.38 -28.57
CA ARG A 728 22.61 -3.27 -29.47
C ARG A 728 22.81 -4.73 -29.10
N ALA A 729 24.01 -5.14 -28.70
CA ALA A 729 24.28 -6.50 -28.24
C ALA A 729 23.59 -6.87 -26.90
N LEU A 730 23.11 -5.87 -26.14
CA LEU A 730 22.30 -6.08 -24.92
C LEU A 730 20.80 -6.16 -25.21
N ILE A 731 20.38 -5.97 -26.46
CA ILE A 731 18.99 -6.05 -26.92
C ILE A 731 18.84 -7.32 -27.76
N PRO A 732 17.96 -8.26 -27.40
CA PRO A 732 16.96 -8.20 -26.32
C PRO A 732 17.54 -8.40 -24.91
N PRO A 733 16.91 -7.81 -23.86
CA PRO A 733 17.41 -7.97 -22.49
C PRO A 733 17.26 -9.40 -21.98
N ALA A 734 18.29 -9.90 -21.30
CA ALA A 734 18.31 -11.26 -20.75
C ALA A 734 17.36 -11.45 -19.55
N ASP A 735 17.18 -10.42 -18.73
CA ASP A 735 16.33 -10.45 -17.54
C ASP A 735 15.74 -9.06 -17.21
N GLY A 736 14.90 -8.99 -16.18
CA GLY A 736 14.27 -7.73 -15.73
C GLY A 736 15.26 -6.68 -15.21
N THR A 737 16.45 -7.09 -14.75
CA THR A 737 17.51 -6.17 -14.33
C THR A 737 18.16 -5.52 -15.54
N ALA A 738 18.48 -6.30 -16.57
CA ALA A 738 19.00 -5.82 -17.85
C ALA A 738 17.98 -4.89 -18.54
N ALA A 739 16.69 -5.25 -18.51
CA ALA A 739 15.62 -4.41 -19.02
C ALA A 739 15.58 -3.03 -18.31
N ALA A 740 15.63 -3.01 -16.98
CA ALA A 740 15.64 -1.76 -16.21
C ALA A 740 16.85 -0.87 -16.55
N LYS A 741 18.02 -1.47 -16.79
CA LYS A 741 19.23 -0.76 -17.17
C LYS A 741 19.10 -0.13 -18.56
N LEU A 742 18.55 -0.85 -19.53
CA LEU A 742 18.24 -0.30 -20.86
C LEU A 742 17.20 0.82 -20.77
N THR A 743 16.16 0.68 -19.94
CA THR A 743 15.17 1.74 -19.71
C THR A 743 15.83 3.02 -19.20
N SER A 744 16.90 2.94 -18.40
CA SER A 744 17.63 4.12 -17.91
C SER A 744 18.31 4.95 -19.01
N LEU A 745 18.56 4.38 -20.19
CA LEU A 745 19.11 5.08 -21.36
C LEU A 745 18.05 5.90 -22.12
N GLY A 746 16.76 5.69 -21.82
CA GLY A 746 15.67 6.45 -22.40
C GLY A 746 15.57 6.29 -23.93
N PRO A 747 15.15 7.34 -24.67
CA PRO A 747 14.92 7.26 -26.12
C PRO A 747 16.13 6.89 -26.97
N TYR A 748 17.35 6.92 -26.41
CA TYR A 748 18.57 6.47 -27.09
C TYR A 748 18.49 5.02 -27.55
N VAL A 749 17.72 4.18 -26.84
CA VAL A 749 17.56 2.76 -27.16
C VAL A 749 16.77 2.55 -28.45
N PHE A 750 15.80 3.43 -28.77
CA PHE A 750 14.85 3.21 -29.86
C PHE A 750 15.47 2.94 -31.24
N PRO A 751 16.45 3.70 -31.74
CA PRO A 751 17.09 3.41 -33.02
C PRO A 751 17.95 2.14 -33.01
N LEU A 752 18.28 1.59 -31.83
CA LEU A 752 19.10 0.39 -31.68
C LEU A 752 18.25 -0.89 -31.61
N VAL A 753 16.92 -0.76 -31.50
CA VAL A 753 16.02 -1.90 -31.41
C VAL A 753 15.95 -2.63 -32.76
N PRO A 754 16.21 -3.95 -32.78
CA PRO A 754 16.13 -4.76 -34.00
C PRO A 754 14.71 -4.83 -34.57
N ASP A 755 14.59 -5.30 -35.81
CA ASP A 755 13.27 -5.43 -36.43
C ASP A 755 12.44 -6.53 -35.73
N PRO A 756 11.12 -6.34 -35.54
CA PRO A 756 10.27 -7.40 -34.98
C PRO A 756 10.39 -8.75 -35.69
N ALA A 757 10.71 -8.76 -37.00
CA ALA A 757 10.89 -10.00 -37.76
C ALA A 757 12.18 -10.77 -37.40
N GLU A 758 13.15 -10.13 -36.74
CA GLU A 758 14.43 -10.71 -36.34
C GLU A 758 14.39 -11.30 -34.92
N LEU A 759 13.31 -11.08 -34.18
CA LEU A 759 13.15 -11.45 -32.78
C LEU A 759 12.23 -12.67 -32.62
N SER A 760 12.53 -13.54 -31.65
CA SER A 760 11.54 -14.51 -31.18
C SER A 760 10.42 -13.83 -30.40
N ASP A 761 9.29 -14.52 -30.23
CA ASP A 761 8.13 -14.02 -29.47
C ASP A 761 8.46 -13.52 -28.05
N GLN A 762 9.34 -14.24 -27.35
CA GLN A 762 9.75 -13.87 -25.99
C GLN A 762 10.66 -12.63 -25.98
N GLU A 763 11.57 -12.55 -26.94
CA GLU A 763 12.48 -11.42 -27.09
C GLU A 763 11.72 -10.15 -27.51
N ALA A 764 10.80 -10.28 -28.47
CA ALA A 764 9.91 -9.19 -28.89
C ALA A 764 9.09 -8.66 -27.72
N LYS A 765 8.55 -9.55 -26.87
CA LYS A 765 7.85 -9.16 -25.65
C LYS A 765 8.74 -8.35 -24.71
N ALA A 766 9.96 -8.83 -24.44
CA ALA A 766 10.91 -8.17 -23.54
C ALA A 766 11.34 -6.79 -24.07
N VAL A 767 11.56 -6.67 -25.39
CA VAL A 767 11.87 -5.40 -26.06
C VAL A 767 10.71 -4.41 -25.94
N VAL A 768 9.49 -4.83 -26.23
CA VAL A 768 8.30 -3.96 -26.13
C VAL A 768 8.06 -3.52 -24.69
N GLN A 769 8.38 -4.35 -23.68
CA GLN A 769 8.36 -3.94 -22.27
C GLN A 769 9.36 -2.82 -21.97
N VAL A 770 10.60 -2.92 -22.46
CA VAL A 770 11.60 -1.85 -22.32
C VAL A 770 11.11 -0.55 -22.97
N VAL A 771 10.59 -0.62 -24.20
CA VAL A 771 10.09 0.54 -24.94
C VAL A 771 8.90 1.18 -24.21
N ARG A 772 7.96 0.36 -23.72
CA ARG A 772 6.84 0.81 -22.87
C ARG A 772 7.33 1.54 -21.62
N ASP A 773 8.33 0.98 -20.94
CA ASP A 773 8.82 1.51 -19.67
C ASP A 773 9.63 2.81 -19.86
N ILE A 774 10.25 3.02 -21.03
CA ILE A 774 10.84 4.31 -21.41
C ILE A 774 9.75 5.35 -21.70
N GLY A 775 8.72 4.98 -22.47
CA GLY A 775 7.56 5.83 -22.76
C GLY A 775 7.84 7.03 -23.68
N GLY A 776 6.83 7.90 -23.80
CA GLY A 776 6.90 9.16 -24.55
C GLY A 776 6.68 9.04 -26.07
N SER A 777 6.43 10.17 -26.74
CA SER A 777 6.03 10.20 -28.17
C SER A 777 7.08 9.61 -29.13
N ALA A 778 8.37 9.72 -28.80
CA ALA A 778 9.46 9.20 -29.62
C ALA A 778 9.45 7.66 -29.77
N SER A 779 8.72 6.94 -28.91
CA SER A 779 8.59 5.49 -28.97
C SER A 779 7.50 5.02 -29.97
N LEU A 780 6.55 5.89 -30.34
CA LEU A 780 5.38 5.53 -31.14
C LEU A 780 5.73 4.88 -32.49
N PRO A 781 6.71 5.40 -33.27
CA PRO A 781 7.08 4.78 -34.55
C PRO A 781 7.62 3.37 -34.37
N LEU A 782 8.31 3.10 -33.26
CA LEU A 782 8.84 1.77 -32.94
C LEU A 782 7.71 0.83 -32.52
N LEU A 783 6.84 1.24 -31.59
CA LEU A 783 5.70 0.42 -31.15
C LEU A 783 4.74 0.11 -32.29
N ARG A 784 4.57 1.02 -33.25
CA ARG A 784 3.81 0.79 -34.48
C ARG A 784 4.36 -0.37 -35.32
N ARG A 785 5.69 -0.58 -35.34
CA ARG A 785 6.31 -1.74 -36.03
C ARG A 785 5.92 -3.06 -35.37
N PHE A 786 5.73 -3.07 -34.05
CA PHE A 786 5.31 -4.24 -33.27
C PHE A 786 3.78 -4.43 -33.24
N ALA A 787 2.99 -3.44 -33.64
CA ALA A 787 1.51 -3.50 -33.61
C ALA A 787 0.90 -4.73 -34.32
N PRO A 788 1.35 -5.13 -35.53
CA PRO A 788 0.80 -6.30 -36.22
C PRO A 788 1.34 -7.66 -35.72
N HIS A 789 2.15 -7.68 -34.67
CA HIS A 789 2.82 -8.91 -34.20
C HIS A 789 1.81 -9.96 -33.72
N CYS A 790 1.97 -11.22 -34.16
CA CYS A 790 0.98 -12.28 -33.90
C CYS A 790 0.99 -12.78 -32.45
N SER A 791 2.12 -12.68 -31.76
CA SER A 791 2.29 -13.19 -30.39
C SER A 791 1.32 -12.55 -29.38
N PRO A 792 0.54 -13.36 -28.61
CA PRO A 792 -0.34 -12.85 -27.56
C PRO A 792 0.40 -12.07 -26.47
N GLY A 793 1.62 -12.49 -26.12
CA GLY A 793 2.42 -11.85 -25.09
C GLY A 793 2.88 -10.43 -25.47
N VAL A 794 3.21 -10.20 -26.75
CA VAL A 794 3.55 -8.86 -27.26
C VAL A 794 2.30 -7.97 -27.28
N ARG A 795 1.18 -8.52 -27.75
CA ARG A 795 -0.12 -7.83 -27.81
C ARG A 795 -0.57 -7.32 -26.45
N GLU A 796 -0.46 -8.16 -25.42
CA GLU A 796 -0.79 -7.81 -24.02
C GLU A 796 0.02 -6.60 -23.53
N VAL A 797 1.31 -6.54 -23.84
CA VAL A 797 2.16 -5.41 -23.46
C VAL A 797 1.78 -4.13 -24.23
N LEU A 798 1.49 -4.23 -25.52
CA LEU A 798 1.09 -3.07 -26.35
C LEU A 798 -0.23 -2.45 -25.92
N VAL A 799 -1.21 -3.29 -25.59
CA VAL A 799 -2.53 -2.86 -25.15
C VAL A 799 -2.50 -2.16 -23.80
N THR A 800 -1.50 -2.48 -22.98
CA THR A 800 -1.36 -1.92 -21.64
C THR A 800 -0.42 -0.73 -21.59
N ALA A 801 0.36 -0.48 -22.64
CA ALA A 801 1.41 0.54 -22.65
C ALA A 801 0.91 1.99 -22.83
N TRP A 802 -0.29 2.19 -23.36
CA TRP A 802 -0.77 3.50 -23.82
C TRP A 802 -0.88 4.59 -22.74
N HIS A 803 -1.06 4.23 -21.46
CA HIS A 803 -1.09 5.17 -20.33
C HIS A 803 0.24 5.93 -20.13
N ARG A 804 1.36 5.42 -20.67
CA ARG A 804 2.70 6.07 -20.64
C ARG A 804 3.00 6.94 -21.85
N HIS A 805 2.03 7.11 -22.74
CA HIS A 805 2.19 7.74 -24.04
C HIS A 805 1.10 8.78 -24.26
N PRO A 806 1.26 9.71 -25.22
CA PRO A 806 0.17 10.57 -25.64
C PRO A 806 -1.01 9.72 -26.13
N VAL A 807 -2.04 9.61 -25.30
CA VAL A 807 -3.12 8.61 -25.41
C VAL A 807 -3.78 8.62 -26.80
N GLU A 808 -4.09 9.80 -27.31
CA GLU A 808 -4.79 9.95 -28.60
C GLU A 808 -3.91 9.60 -29.81
N GLU A 809 -2.60 9.89 -29.75
CA GLU A 809 -1.66 9.49 -30.80
C GLU A 809 -1.40 7.98 -30.74
N TYR A 810 -1.22 7.43 -29.54
CA TYR A 810 -0.99 6.01 -29.33
C TYR A 810 -2.16 5.15 -29.82
N ALA A 811 -3.40 5.55 -29.50
CA ALA A 811 -4.59 4.83 -29.96
C ALA A 811 -4.66 4.77 -31.49
N ARG A 812 -4.37 5.89 -32.16
CA ARG A 812 -4.44 6.02 -33.62
C ARG A 812 -3.29 5.32 -34.35
N GLU A 813 -2.08 5.40 -33.82
CA GLU A 813 -0.87 4.92 -34.51
C GLU A 813 -0.44 3.51 -34.12
N VAL A 814 -0.83 3.04 -32.93
CA VAL A 814 -0.45 1.72 -32.41
C VAL A 814 -1.68 0.84 -32.27
N LEU A 815 -2.62 1.17 -31.37
CA LEU A 815 -3.76 0.27 -31.07
C LEU A 815 -4.68 0.03 -32.26
N ALA A 816 -4.86 1.03 -33.14
CA ALA A 816 -5.62 0.87 -34.39
C ALA A 816 -5.04 -0.21 -35.34
N HIS A 817 -3.78 -0.59 -35.15
CA HIS A 817 -3.09 -1.61 -35.93
C HIS A 817 -2.85 -2.91 -35.15
N VAL A 818 -3.29 -2.98 -33.89
CA VAL A 818 -3.23 -4.21 -33.07
C VAL A 818 -4.52 -5.01 -33.26
N PRO A 819 -4.48 -6.34 -33.40
CA PRO A 819 -5.68 -7.17 -33.42
C PRO A 819 -6.32 -7.28 -32.01
N LEU A 820 -7.26 -6.38 -31.72
CA LEU A 820 -7.89 -6.23 -30.39
C LEU A 820 -9.07 -7.16 -30.11
N GLU A 821 -9.49 -7.99 -31.07
CA GLU A 821 -10.68 -8.85 -30.95
C GLU A 821 -10.59 -9.90 -29.84
N ASP A 822 -9.37 -10.34 -29.52
CA ASP A 822 -9.08 -11.31 -28.46
C ASP A 822 -8.23 -10.69 -27.33
N ALA A 823 -8.13 -9.36 -27.29
CA ALA A 823 -7.32 -8.65 -26.31
C ALA A 823 -8.19 -7.87 -25.32
N GLN A 824 -7.74 -7.82 -24.07
CA GLN A 824 -8.34 -7.02 -23.01
C GLN A 824 -7.69 -5.64 -22.98
N VAL A 825 -8.42 -4.61 -23.37
CA VAL A 825 -7.97 -3.21 -23.32
C VAL A 825 -8.36 -2.58 -22.00
N VAL A 826 -7.35 -2.13 -21.24
CA VAL A 826 -7.54 -1.50 -19.94
C VAL A 826 -7.60 0.02 -20.10
N VAL A 827 -8.64 0.63 -19.53
CA VAL A 827 -8.96 2.05 -19.57
C VAL A 827 -9.02 2.58 -18.14
N VAL A 828 -8.10 3.47 -17.77
CA VAL A 828 -7.98 4.01 -16.39
C VAL A 828 -8.30 5.50 -16.30
N ASN A 829 -8.57 6.16 -17.43
CA ASN A 829 -8.95 7.57 -17.43
C ASN A 829 -9.88 7.94 -18.60
N ARG A 830 -10.45 9.16 -18.52
CA ARG A 830 -11.41 9.67 -19.51
C ARG A 830 -10.79 9.85 -20.90
N ALA A 831 -9.51 10.19 -20.99
CA ALA A 831 -8.83 10.40 -22.26
C ALA A 831 -8.66 9.08 -23.03
N GLU A 832 -8.31 8.00 -22.32
CA GLU A 832 -8.20 6.64 -22.86
C GLU A 832 -9.56 6.13 -23.35
N ALA A 833 -10.60 6.28 -22.53
CA ALA A 833 -11.96 5.92 -22.93
C ALA A 833 -12.35 6.64 -24.24
N ALA A 834 -12.12 7.95 -24.31
CA ALA A 834 -12.41 8.75 -25.49
C ALA A 834 -11.60 8.33 -26.72
N ALA A 835 -10.36 7.88 -26.53
CA ALA A 835 -9.43 7.52 -27.60
C ALA A 835 -9.74 6.15 -28.24
N LEU A 836 -10.54 5.30 -27.58
CA LEU A 836 -11.03 4.04 -28.17
C LEU A 836 -11.75 4.23 -29.51
N ARG A 837 -12.32 5.42 -29.77
CA ARG A 837 -12.91 5.77 -31.08
C ARG A 837 -11.97 5.63 -32.28
N HIS A 838 -10.66 5.66 -32.02
CA HIS A 838 -9.62 5.52 -33.06
C HIS A 838 -9.22 4.06 -33.29
N CYS A 839 -9.66 3.14 -32.42
CA CYS A 839 -9.34 1.72 -32.49
C CYS A 839 -10.38 0.96 -33.35
N GLY A 840 -10.00 -0.22 -33.84
CA GLY A 840 -10.94 -1.18 -34.43
C GLY A 840 -11.83 -1.85 -33.37
N PRO A 841 -12.58 -2.92 -33.73
CA PRO A 841 -13.37 -3.69 -32.78
C PRO A 841 -12.51 -4.19 -31.61
N VAL A 842 -12.94 -3.90 -30.38
CA VAL A 842 -12.23 -4.27 -29.14
C VAL A 842 -12.99 -5.40 -28.47
N GLY A 843 -12.45 -6.61 -28.47
CA GLY A 843 -13.13 -7.78 -27.92
C GLY A 843 -13.57 -7.57 -26.48
N HIS A 844 -12.63 -7.12 -25.64
CA HIS A 844 -12.85 -6.93 -24.21
C HIS A 844 -12.30 -5.58 -23.76
N VAL A 845 -13.16 -4.76 -23.15
CA VAL A 845 -12.78 -3.50 -22.51
C VAL A 845 -12.90 -3.66 -21.00
N MET A 846 -11.86 -3.29 -20.27
CA MET A 846 -11.85 -3.19 -18.82
C MET A 846 -11.66 -1.73 -18.41
N THR A 847 -12.61 -1.18 -17.67
CA THR A 847 -12.53 0.17 -17.12
C THR A 847 -12.26 0.10 -15.63
N ASP A 848 -11.20 0.77 -15.17
CA ASP A 848 -10.82 0.89 -13.76
C ASP A 848 -10.66 2.37 -13.44
N MET A 849 -11.80 3.03 -13.22
CA MET A 849 -11.89 4.48 -12.99
C MET A 849 -13.24 4.88 -12.42
N ALA A 850 -13.25 5.90 -11.57
CA ALA A 850 -14.47 6.51 -11.06
C ALA A 850 -15.16 7.36 -12.14
N ILE A 851 -16.30 6.89 -12.67
CA ILE A 851 -17.05 7.58 -13.72
C ILE A 851 -18.53 7.21 -13.72
N SER A 852 -19.40 8.18 -14.00
CA SER A 852 -20.85 7.94 -14.12
C SER A 852 -21.18 7.17 -15.40
N GLY A 853 -22.30 6.42 -15.38
CA GLY A 853 -22.81 5.73 -16.56
C GLY A 853 -23.09 6.68 -17.74
N THR A 854 -23.54 7.91 -17.46
CA THR A 854 -23.81 8.93 -18.49
C THR A 854 -22.55 9.43 -19.18
N ASP A 855 -21.43 9.49 -18.48
CA ASP A 855 -20.15 9.86 -19.09
C ASP A 855 -19.52 8.66 -19.81
N LEU A 856 -19.65 7.43 -19.28
CA LEU A 856 -19.25 6.22 -20.00
C LEU A 856 -19.96 6.09 -21.35
N ALA A 857 -21.26 6.38 -21.41
CA ALA A 857 -22.05 6.36 -22.64
C ALA A 857 -21.49 7.27 -23.75
N LYS A 858 -20.87 8.40 -23.37
CA LYS A 858 -20.32 9.37 -24.33
C LYS A 858 -18.91 9.00 -24.80
N LEU A 859 -18.17 8.26 -23.97
CA LEU A 859 -16.76 8.01 -24.19
C LEU A 859 -16.51 6.66 -24.86
N LEU A 860 -17.29 5.64 -24.52
CA LEU A 860 -17.13 4.30 -25.11
C LEU A 860 -17.71 4.25 -26.53
N PRO A 861 -17.07 3.53 -27.46
CA PRO A 861 -17.62 3.31 -28.80
C PRO A 861 -18.90 2.47 -28.74
N GLU A 862 -19.92 2.85 -29.51
CA GLU A 862 -21.23 2.18 -29.56
C GLU A 862 -21.17 0.76 -30.18
N GLN A 863 -20.15 0.47 -30.99
CA GLN A 863 -19.99 -0.82 -31.66
C GLN A 863 -18.59 -1.39 -31.42
N GLY A 864 -18.49 -2.72 -31.50
CA GLY A 864 -17.22 -3.42 -31.49
C GLY A 864 -16.76 -3.92 -30.12
N ILE A 865 -17.48 -3.62 -29.04
CA ILE A 865 -17.24 -4.17 -27.69
C ILE A 865 -18.09 -5.43 -27.47
N ARG A 866 -17.45 -6.59 -27.30
CA ARG A 866 -18.16 -7.86 -26.99
C ARG A 866 -18.25 -8.11 -25.49
N GLU A 867 -17.23 -7.72 -24.75
CA GLU A 867 -17.14 -7.89 -23.30
C GLU A 867 -16.77 -6.58 -22.62
N LEU A 868 -17.46 -6.25 -21.52
CA LEU A 868 -17.17 -5.08 -20.70
C LEU A 868 -16.95 -5.49 -19.25
N THR A 869 -15.85 -5.05 -18.66
CA THR A 869 -15.56 -5.19 -17.24
C THR A 869 -15.43 -3.81 -16.62
N VAL A 870 -16.20 -3.53 -15.57
CA VAL A 870 -16.06 -2.32 -14.76
C VAL A 870 -15.54 -2.72 -13.40
N LEU A 871 -14.40 -2.16 -13.03
CA LEU A 871 -13.73 -2.34 -11.75
C LEU A 871 -13.72 -1.02 -10.99
N ASP A 872 -13.79 -1.12 -9.66
CA ASP A 872 -13.57 -0.04 -8.68
C ASP A 872 -14.17 1.31 -9.10
N ASN A 873 -15.48 1.32 -9.36
CA ASN A 873 -16.18 2.50 -9.81
C ASN A 873 -17.18 2.99 -8.76
N SER A 874 -16.71 3.94 -7.95
CA SER A 874 -17.48 4.58 -6.88
C SER A 874 -18.59 5.53 -7.36
N LEU A 875 -18.61 5.90 -8.65
CA LEU A 875 -19.59 6.83 -9.21
C LEU A 875 -20.68 6.16 -10.08
N LEU A 876 -20.50 4.88 -10.42
CA LEU A 876 -21.45 4.15 -11.25
C LEU A 876 -22.69 3.76 -10.46
N GLY A 877 -23.80 4.46 -10.69
CA GLY A 877 -25.12 4.10 -10.12
C GLY A 877 -26.15 3.59 -11.14
N ASP A 878 -25.96 3.91 -12.42
CA ASP A 878 -26.91 3.61 -13.50
C ASP A 878 -26.22 2.81 -14.63
N LEU A 879 -26.85 1.72 -15.06
CA LEU A 879 -26.37 0.81 -16.10
C LEU A 879 -27.03 1.06 -17.47
N SER A 880 -27.82 2.13 -17.63
CA SER A 880 -28.54 2.41 -18.88
C SER A 880 -27.62 2.58 -20.10
N PHE A 881 -26.38 3.01 -19.90
CA PHE A 881 -25.37 3.17 -20.96
C PHE A 881 -25.07 1.87 -21.71
N VAL A 882 -25.22 0.71 -21.05
CA VAL A 882 -24.97 -0.61 -21.62
C VAL A 882 -25.88 -0.87 -22.84
N ARG A 883 -27.08 -0.27 -22.87
CA ARG A 883 -28.01 -0.38 -24.00
C ARG A 883 -27.50 0.28 -25.28
N GLY A 884 -26.57 1.23 -25.17
CA GLY A 884 -25.91 1.85 -26.31
C GLY A 884 -24.79 1.01 -26.93
N LEU A 885 -24.36 -0.09 -26.27
CA LEU A 885 -23.27 -0.94 -26.72
C LEU A 885 -23.80 -2.11 -27.57
N ALA A 886 -23.86 -1.91 -28.88
CA ALA A 886 -24.30 -2.91 -29.83
C ALA A 886 -23.25 -4.03 -29.98
N GLY A 887 -23.65 -5.25 -29.60
CA GLY A 887 -22.79 -6.44 -29.68
C GLY A 887 -22.25 -6.93 -28.34
N LEU A 888 -22.61 -6.29 -27.22
CA LEU A 888 -22.22 -6.75 -25.89
C LEU A 888 -22.87 -8.09 -25.54
N THR A 889 -22.04 -9.07 -25.17
CA THR A 889 -22.44 -10.43 -24.80
C THR A 889 -21.99 -10.83 -23.40
N SER A 890 -21.02 -10.12 -22.81
CA SER A 890 -20.50 -10.36 -21.47
C SER A 890 -20.37 -9.05 -20.69
N LEU A 891 -20.87 -9.02 -19.45
CA LEU A 891 -20.73 -7.89 -18.53
C LEU A 891 -20.18 -8.38 -17.19
N SER A 892 -19.16 -7.69 -16.68
CA SER A 892 -18.60 -7.93 -15.35
C SER A 892 -18.57 -6.64 -14.55
N LEU A 893 -19.13 -6.64 -13.34
CA LEU A 893 -19.09 -5.53 -12.40
C LEU A 893 -18.44 -6.00 -11.10
N SER A 894 -17.37 -5.33 -10.70
CA SER A 894 -16.63 -5.59 -9.45
C SER A 894 -16.36 -4.26 -8.76
N VAL A 895 -16.50 -4.23 -7.43
CA VAL A 895 -16.34 -3.03 -6.60
C VAL A 895 -17.10 -1.80 -7.16
N CYS A 896 -18.42 -1.93 -7.32
CA CYS A 896 -19.29 -0.86 -7.84
C CYS A 896 -20.40 -0.51 -6.82
N PRO A 897 -20.08 0.19 -5.70
CA PRO A 897 -20.93 0.27 -4.51
C PRO A 897 -22.26 1.03 -4.72
N ARG A 898 -22.37 1.87 -5.77
CA ARG A 898 -23.60 2.63 -6.06
C ARG A 898 -24.58 1.88 -6.97
N VAL A 899 -24.19 0.76 -7.56
CA VAL A 899 -25.07 -0.04 -8.43
C VAL A 899 -26.06 -0.82 -7.57
N ARG A 900 -27.31 -0.36 -7.53
CA ARG A 900 -28.39 -1.00 -6.74
C ARG A 900 -29.49 -1.65 -7.57
N SER A 901 -29.48 -1.45 -8.89
CA SER A 901 -30.54 -1.94 -9.79
C SER A 901 -29.96 -2.49 -11.10
N PHE A 902 -30.56 -3.58 -11.58
CA PHE A 902 -30.20 -4.25 -12.84
C PHE A 902 -31.30 -4.17 -13.91
N THR A 903 -32.35 -3.39 -13.68
CA THR A 903 -33.47 -3.22 -14.64
C THR A 903 -33.01 -2.74 -16.02
N ALA A 904 -31.93 -1.96 -16.08
CA ALA A 904 -31.35 -1.50 -17.33
C ALA A 904 -30.85 -2.65 -18.22
N LEU A 905 -30.51 -3.82 -17.66
CA LEU A 905 -30.00 -4.98 -18.41
C LEU A 905 -31.11 -5.79 -19.10
N GLU A 906 -32.38 -5.59 -18.73
CA GLU A 906 -33.49 -6.40 -19.23
C GLU A 906 -33.61 -6.38 -20.76
N GLY A 907 -33.71 -7.56 -21.37
CA GLY A 907 -33.82 -7.73 -22.83
C GLY A 907 -32.50 -7.64 -23.60
N LEU A 908 -31.35 -7.46 -22.94
CA LEU A 908 -30.04 -7.48 -23.60
C LEU A 908 -29.60 -8.92 -23.96
N PRO A 909 -28.86 -9.11 -25.07
CA PRO A 909 -28.41 -10.43 -25.53
C PRO A 909 -27.18 -10.95 -24.76
N LEU A 910 -27.11 -10.72 -23.45
CA LEU A 910 -26.00 -11.15 -22.60
C LEU A 910 -26.02 -12.67 -22.43
N THR A 911 -24.87 -13.30 -22.64
CA THR A 911 -24.62 -14.73 -22.43
C THR A 911 -23.89 -14.99 -21.12
N SER A 912 -23.10 -14.02 -20.65
CA SER A 912 -22.30 -14.09 -19.42
C SER A 912 -22.50 -12.84 -18.59
N LEU A 913 -22.73 -13.02 -17.28
CA LEU A 913 -22.85 -11.94 -16.31
C LEU A 913 -22.07 -12.28 -15.03
N ARG A 914 -21.19 -11.38 -14.63
CA ARG A 914 -20.47 -11.45 -13.35
C ARG A 914 -20.78 -10.23 -12.50
N LEU A 915 -21.18 -10.46 -11.25
CA LEU A 915 -21.55 -9.41 -10.30
C LEU A 915 -20.86 -9.67 -8.97
N GLU A 916 -20.17 -8.64 -8.47
CA GLU A 916 -19.81 -8.53 -7.06
C GLU A 916 -20.96 -7.85 -6.30
N LEU A 917 -21.44 -8.53 -5.26
CA LEU A 917 -22.61 -8.23 -4.47
C LEU A 917 -22.18 -7.47 -3.22
N ASN A 918 -22.00 -6.15 -3.37
CA ASN A 918 -21.74 -5.23 -2.27
C ASN A 918 -22.99 -4.39 -2.01
N GLU A 919 -23.62 -4.58 -0.85
CA GLU A 919 -24.84 -3.85 -0.45
C GLU A 919 -26.05 -4.04 -1.39
N ILE A 920 -26.15 -5.20 -2.04
CA ILE A 920 -27.25 -5.53 -2.96
C ILE A 920 -28.32 -6.36 -2.25
N GLU A 921 -29.58 -5.96 -2.40
CA GLU A 921 -30.74 -6.76 -1.99
C GLU A 921 -31.07 -7.85 -2.99
N LYS A 922 -31.57 -8.99 -2.53
CA LYS A 922 -32.02 -10.11 -3.38
C LYS A 922 -33.12 -9.70 -4.36
N SER A 923 -33.97 -8.75 -3.97
CA SER A 923 -35.03 -8.18 -4.80
C SER A 923 -34.51 -7.59 -6.12
N ALA A 924 -33.34 -6.93 -6.08
CA ALA A 924 -32.72 -6.29 -7.23
C ALA A 924 -32.26 -7.28 -8.31
N LEU A 925 -31.94 -8.53 -7.92
CA LEU A 925 -31.55 -9.59 -8.85
C LEU A 925 -32.74 -10.19 -9.61
N GLY A 926 -33.98 -9.86 -9.25
CA GLY A 926 -35.18 -10.36 -9.93
C GLY A 926 -35.22 -9.97 -11.42
N SER A 927 -34.68 -8.81 -11.79
CA SER A 927 -34.56 -8.35 -13.18
C SER A 927 -33.68 -9.26 -14.05
N LEU A 928 -32.77 -10.03 -13.45
CA LEU A 928 -31.89 -10.92 -14.21
C LEU A 928 -32.66 -12.04 -14.92
N GLN A 929 -33.85 -12.44 -14.42
CA GLN A 929 -34.69 -13.45 -15.07
C GLN A 929 -35.20 -13.05 -16.47
N ARG A 930 -35.11 -11.77 -16.83
CA ARG A 930 -35.50 -11.22 -18.13
C ARG A 930 -34.34 -11.20 -19.14
N LEU A 931 -33.27 -11.94 -18.87
CA LEU A 931 -32.12 -12.12 -19.76
C LEU A 931 -32.19 -13.48 -20.48
N ASP A 932 -32.99 -13.56 -21.53
CA ASP A 932 -33.35 -14.83 -22.20
C ASP A 932 -32.16 -15.63 -22.79
N ARG A 933 -30.99 -15.00 -22.92
CA ARG A 933 -29.77 -15.62 -23.48
C ARG A 933 -28.69 -15.93 -22.44
N LEU A 934 -28.93 -15.65 -21.16
CA LEU A 934 -27.94 -15.80 -20.12
C LEU A 934 -27.67 -17.28 -19.83
N THR A 935 -26.44 -17.73 -20.06
CA THR A 935 -25.98 -19.11 -19.85
C THR A 935 -25.00 -19.22 -18.68
N ASP A 936 -24.24 -18.16 -18.42
CA ASP A 936 -23.21 -18.08 -17.39
C ASP A 936 -23.52 -16.96 -16.40
N LEU A 937 -23.65 -17.32 -15.11
CA LEU A 937 -23.85 -16.35 -14.04
C LEU A 937 -22.81 -16.56 -12.94
N SER A 938 -22.14 -15.49 -12.54
CA SER A 938 -21.19 -15.48 -11.43
C SER A 938 -21.59 -14.42 -10.42
N LEU A 939 -21.77 -14.83 -9.17
CA LEU A 939 -22.12 -13.97 -8.05
C LEU A 939 -21.03 -14.10 -6.98
N ASP A 940 -20.37 -13.00 -6.68
CA ASP A 940 -19.34 -12.91 -5.65
C ASP A 940 -19.81 -11.99 -4.51
N GLY A 941 -19.64 -12.33 -3.24
CA GLY A 941 -20.02 -11.47 -2.11
C GLY A 941 -21.27 -11.93 -1.33
N THR A 942 -21.99 -10.97 -0.72
CA THR A 942 -23.11 -11.25 0.20
C THR A 942 -24.33 -10.36 -0.06
N LEU A 943 -25.53 -10.94 -0.05
CA LEU A 943 -26.80 -10.20 -0.15
C LEU A 943 -27.21 -9.60 1.21
N LEU A 944 -27.83 -8.41 1.20
CA LEU A 944 -28.23 -7.68 2.42
C LEU A 944 -29.39 -8.32 3.20
N ASP A 945 -30.31 -8.98 2.50
CA ASP A 945 -31.67 -9.31 2.96
C ASP A 945 -31.93 -10.81 3.12
N SER A 946 -30.94 -11.69 2.91
CA SER A 946 -31.15 -13.14 3.11
C SER A 946 -29.89 -13.92 3.45
N SER A 947 -30.06 -15.00 4.24
CA SER A 947 -29.04 -16.01 4.53
C SER A 947 -28.81 -17.01 3.37
N ILE A 948 -29.51 -16.84 2.24
CA ILE A 948 -29.42 -17.69 1.06
C ILE A 948 -28.78 -16.86 -0.06
N PRO A 949 -27.53 -17.15 -0.48
CA PRO A 949 -26.82 -16.35 -1.48
C PRO A 949 -27.42 -16.42 -2.89
N LEU A 950 -28.41 -17.29 -3.12
CA LEU A 950 -28.99 -17.55 -4.44
C LEU A 950 -30.21 -16.67 -4.75
N PRO A 951 -30.24 -15.99 -5.92
CA PRO A 951 -31.45 -15.33 -6.43
C PRO A 951 -32.53 -16.35 -6.82
N PRO A 952 -33.77 -15.90 -7.10
CA PRO A 952 -34.76 -16.72 -7.79
C PRO A 952 -34.15 -17.33 -9.05
N GLY A 953 -34.38 -18.62 -9.29
CA GLY A 953 -33.63 -19.33 -10.31
C GLY A 953 -33.87 -18.84 -11.73
N HIS A 954 -32.82 -18.87 -12.55
CA HIS A 954 -32.85 -18.39 -13.93
C HIS A 954 -33.18 -19.56 -14.89
N PRO A 955 -34.08 -19.38 -15.87
CA PRO A 955 -34.55 -20.47 -16.73
C PRO A 955 -33.47 -21.05 -17.67
N THR A 956 -32.50 -20.25 -18.10
CA THR A 956 -31.50 -20.62 -19.13
C THR A 956 -30.06 -20.76 -18.63
N VAL A 957 -29.78 -20.43 -17.35
CA VAL A 957 -28.40 -20.48 -16.84
C VAL A 957 -27.95 -21.93 -16.72
N GLU A 958 -26.89 -22.28 -17.44
CA GLU A 958 -26.28 -23.61 -17.43
C GLU A 958 -25.12 -23.69 -16.42
N ARG A 959 -24.41 -22.58 -16.19
CA ARG A 959 -23.24 -22.51 -15.30
C ARG A 959 -23.42 -21.42 -14.26
N LEU A 960 -23.39 -21.80 -12.98
CA LEU A 960 -23.52 -20.89 -11.85
C LEU A 960 -22.26 -20.95 -10.97
N ARG A 961 -21.63 -19.79 -10.76
CA ARG A 961 -20.48 -19.64 -9.87
C ARG A 961 -20.87 -18.76 -8.69
N LEU A 962 -20.60 -19.24 -7.48
CA LEU A 962 -20.89 -18.55 -6.23
C LEU A 962 -19.60 -18.44 -5.43
N SER A 963 -19.29 -17.24 -4.97
CA SER A 963 -18.17 -16.96 -4.08
C SER A 963 -18.68 -16.07 -2.96
N SER A 964 -18.27 -16.33 -1.72
CA SER A 964 -18.65 -15.50 -0.59
C SER A 964 -17.61 -15.59 0.52
N PRO A 965 -17.26 -14.47 1.19
CA PRO A 965 -16.44 -14.51 2.39
C PRO A 965 -17.18 -15.13 3.59
N ALA A 966 -18.53 -15.16 3.54
CA ALA A 966 -19.35 -15.78 4.56
C ALA A 966 -19.69 -17.24 4.20
N LYS A 967 -19.90 -18.06 5.22
CA LYS A 967 -20.25 -19.47 5.03
C LYS A 967 -21.62 -19.61 4.32
N MET A 968 -21.62 -20.21 3.14
CA MET A 968 -22.81 -20.29 2.29
C MET A 968 -23.76 -21.43 2.68
N MET A 969 -25.05 -21.12 2.75
CA MET A 969 -26.14 -22.10 2.89
C MET A 969 -27.02 -22.12 1.63
N ILE A 970 -26.87 -23.18 0.83
CA ILE A 970 -27.67 -23.41 -0.37
C ILE A 970 -28.74 -24.45 -0.02
N ASN A 971 -29.99 -24.02 0.07
CA ASN A 971 -31.11 -24.86 0.54
C ASN A 971 -31.97 -25.43 -0.60
N ASP A 972 -31.97 -24.76 -1.76
CA ASP A 972 -32.76 -25.17 -2.91
C ASP A 972 -32.14 -24.72 -4.23
N LEU A 973 -32.21 -25.60 -5.23
CA LEU A 973 -31.80 -25.37 -6.62
C LEU A 973 -32.93 -25.75 -7.60
N SER A 974 -34.12 -26.10 -7.11
CA SER A 974 -35.26 -26.54 -7.94
C SER A 974 -35.71 -25.52 -8.98
N GLN A 975 -35.44 -24.23 -8.73
CA GLN A 975 -35.79 -23.12 -9.62
C GLN A 975 -34.79 -22.91 -10.77
N TRP A 976 -33.76 -23.75 -10.90
CA TRP A 976 -32.72 -23.64 -11.92
C TRP A 976 -32.78 -24.83 -12.91
N PRO A 977 -33.75 -24.84 -13.84
CA PRO A 977 -34.04 -26.01 -14.66
C PRO A 977 -32.92 -26.36 -15.67
N ALA A 978 -32.16 -25.38 -16.13
CA ALA A 978 -31.07 -25.56 -17.10
C ALA A 978 -29.68 -25.77 -16.47
N LEU A 979 -29.56 -25.71 -15.14
CA LEU A 979 -28.26 -25.71 -14.45
C LEU A 979 -27.55 -27.07 -14.60
N ARG A 980 -26.37 -27.04 -15.24
CA ARG A 980 -25.51 -28.21 -15.50
C ARG A 980 -24.27 -28.25 -14.63
N GLU A 981 -23.74 -27.08 -14.28
CA GLU A 981 -22.51 -26.90 -13.51
C GLU A 981 -22.72 -25.87 -12.38
N LEU A 982 -22.37 -26.27 -11.16
CA LEU A 982 -22.38 -25.40 -9.99
C LEU A 982 -20.99 -25.37 -9.36
N VAL A 983 -20.42 -24.17 -9.24
CA VAL A 983 -19.13 -23.93 -8.58
C VAL A 983 -19.35 -23.05 -7.35
N VAL A 984 -18.97 -23.55 -6.18
CA VAL A 984 -19.07 -22.86 -4.90
C VAL A 984 -17.66 -22.67 -4.34
N ARG A 985 -17.15 -21.45 -4.40
CA ARG A 985 -15.83 -21.07 -3.89
C ARG A 985 -15.96 -20.48 -2.48
N GLY A 986 -15.17 -20.97 -1.54
CA GLY A 986 -15.24 -20.59 -0.13
C GLY A 986 -16.03 -21.58 0.73
N ASP A 987 -16.19 -21.24 2.02
CA ASP A 987 -16.82 -22.11 3.00
C ASP A 987 -18.31 -22.32 2.70
N CYS A 988 -18.77 -23.58 2.66
CA CYS A 988 -20.18 -23.89 2.45
C CYS A 988 -20.69 -25.02 3.35
N HIS A 989 -22.01 -25.05 3.58
CA HIS A 989 -22.68 -26.17 4.23
C HIS A 989 -22.88 -27.32 3.24
N ALA A 990 -21.87 -28.21 3.14
CA ALA A 990 -21.87 -29.34 2.22
C ALA A 990 -23.14 -30.22 2.28
N HIS A 991 -23.73 -30.45 3.47
CA HIS A 991 -24.98 -31.22 3.58
C HIS A 991 -26.15 -30.53 2.87
N SER A 992 -26.34 -29.23 3.13
CA SER A 992 -27.41 -28.43 2.51
C SER A 992 -27.20 -28.34 0.99
N LEU A 993 -25.97 -28.11 0.55
CA LEU A 993 -25.61 -28.08 -0.87
C LEU A 993 -25.95 -29.39 -1.58
N LEU A 994 -25.60 -30.54 -1.01
CA LEU A 994 -25.89 -31.85 -1.60
C LEU A 994 -27.40 -32.15 -1.64
N LEU A 995 -28.15 -31.71 -0.62
CA LEU A 995 -29.61 -31.81 -0.61
C LEU A 995 -30.25 -30.90 -1.68
N ALA A 996 -29.71 -29.71 -1.89
CA ALA A 996 -30.17 -28.82 -2.95
C ALA A 996 -29.82 -29.39 -4.34
N ALA A 997 -28.61 -29.96 -4.50
CA ALA A 997 -28.18 -30.63 -5.72
C ALA A 997 -29.07 -31.82 -6.09
N SER A 998 -29.60 -32.56 -5.10
CA SER A 998 -30.55 -33.65 -5.34
C SER A 998 -31.88 -33.19 -5.97
N ARG A 999 -32.19 -31.90 -5.84
CA ARG A 999 -33.40 -31.26 -6.38
C ARG A 999 -33.14 -30.53 -7.70
N ALA A 1000 -31.91 -30.55 -8.21
CA ALA A 1000 -31.51 -29.96 -9.49
C ALA A 1000 -31.45 -31.06 -10.57
N PRO A 1001 -32.44 -31.17 -11.47
CA PRO A 1001 -32.58 -32.32 -12.37
C PRO A 1001 -31.49 -32.41 -13.44
N SER A 1002 -30.92 -31.27 -13.84
CA SER A 1002 -29.95 -31.15 -14.94
C SER A 1002 -28.49 -31.09 -14.47
N LEU A 1003 -28.26 -31.06 -13.15
CA LEU A 1003 -26.94 -30.84 -12.57
C LEU A 1003 -26.04 -32.07 -12.79
N SER A 1004 -24.88 -31.84 -13.40
CA SER A 1004 -23.94 -32.90 -13.80
C SER A 1004 -22.51 -32.67 -13.32
N ALA A 1005 -22.15 -31.43 -12.99
CA ALA A 1005 -20.85 -31.05 -12.44
C ALA A 1005 -21.03 -30.22 -11.17
N LEU A 1006 -20.25 -30.54 -10.13
CA LEU A 1006 -20.29 -29.87 -8.84
C LEU A 1006 -18.87 -29.61 -8.32
N GLU A 1007 -18.59 -28.38 -7.90
CA GLU A 1007 -17.33 -27.98 -7.28
C GLU A 1007 -17.58 -27.24 -5.97
N PHE A 1008 -16.94 -27.67 -4.87
CA PHE A 1008 -17.03 -27.01 -3.57
C PHE A 1008 -15.87 -27.38 -2.62
N SER A 1009 -15.62 -26.53 -1.62
CA SER A 1009 -14.63 -26.79 -0.56
C SER A 1009 -15.18 -27.71 0.54
N ILE A 1010 -14.38 -28.68 0.99
CA ILE A 1010 -14.71 -29.55 2.12
C ILE A 1010 -13.45 -29.94 2.90
N THR A 1011 -13.49 -29.79 4.23
CA THR A 1011 -12.34 -30.07 5.10
C THR A 1011 -12.04 -31.56 5.30
N SER A 1012 -13.02 -32.43 5.01
CA SER A 1012 -12.93 -33.89 5.22
C SER A 1012 -13.70 -34.64 4.14
N LEU A 1013 -13.12 -35.75 3.64
CA LEU A 1013 -13.77 -36.62 2.66
C LEU A 1013 -14.96 -37.42 3.22
N ARG A 1014 -15.24 -37.31 4.52
CA ARG A 1014 -16.49 -37.83 5.11
C ARG A 1014 -17.62 -36.85 4.86
N LEU A 1015 -18.57 -37.24 3.99
CA LEU A 1015 -19.74 -36.41 3.72
C LEU A 1015 -20.63 -36.32 4.96
N PRO A 1016 -21.11 -35.12 5.33
CA PRO A 1016 -21.92 -34.92 6.53
C PRO A 1016 -23.23 -35.71 6.48
N ARG A 1017 -23.46 -36.52 7.53
CA ARG A 1017 -24.75 -37.16 7.83
C ARG A 1017 -25.55 -36.21 8.73
N GLN A 1018 -26.88 -36.20 8.59
CA GLN A 1018 -27.78 -35.26 9.28
C GLN A 1018 -27.41 -35.05 10.76
N VAL A 1019 -27.16 -33.80 11.18
CA VAL A 1019 -27.09 -33.43 12.60
C VAL A 1019 -28.51 -33.07 13.03
N VAL A 1020 -29.00 -33.71 14.07
CA VAL A 1020 -30.31 -33.44 14.69
C VAL A 1020 -30.31 -31.99 15.22
N PRO A 1021 -31.38 -31.19 15.08
CA PRO A 1021 -31.44 -29.86 15.69
C PRO A 1021 -31.31 -29.96 17.22
N PRO A 1022 -30.80 -28.91 17.92
CA PRO A 1022 -30.67 -28.93 19.37
C PRO A 1022 -32.04 -29.20 20.01
N ALA A 1023 -32.03 -30.04 21.04
CA ALA A 1023 -33.23 -30.57 21.67
C ALA A 1023 -34.17 -29.43 22.10
N VAL A 1024 -35.38 -29.43 21.54
CA VAL A 1024 -36.52 -28.78 22.17
C VAL A 1024 -36.96 -29.74 23.26
N ASP A 1025 -36.85 -29.32 24.52
CA ASP A 1025 -37.43 -30.01 25.66
C ASP A 1025 -38.94 -30.16 25.44
N LYS A 1026 -39.38 -31.34 25.02
CA LYS A 1026 -40.73 -31.83 25.34
C LYS A 1026 -40.72 -33.33 25.56
N GLU A 1027 -41.12 -33.66 26.79
CA GLU A 1027 -41.86 -34.87 27.14
C GLU A 1027 -42.86 -35.23 26.03
N ASP A 1028 -42.57 -36.28 25.29
CA ASP A 1028 -43.49 -37.38 25.02
C ASP A 1028 -42.80 -38.42 24.12
N GLY A 1029 -42.78 -39.66 24.59
CA GLY A 1029 -42.07 -40.75 23.95
C GLY A 1029 -42.63 -41.07 22.56
N LEU A 1030 -41.72 -41.25 21.58
CA LEU A 1030 -41.77 -42.24 20.50
C LEU A 1030 -40.53 -42.14 19.59
N LEU A 1031 -39.61 -43.11 19.76
CA LEU A 1031 -38.50 -43.56 18.90
C LEU A 1031 -37.37 -42.56 18.49
N PRO A 1032 -36.10 -42.98 18.48
CA PRO A 1032 -35.04 -42.22 17.83
C PRO A 1032 -35.25 -42.23 16.30
N ARG A 1033 -35.58 -41.07 15.72
CA ARG A 1033 -35.53 -40.89 14.26
C ARG A 1033 -34.08 -41.03 13.82
N ARG A 1034 -33.75 -42.13 13.12
CA ARG A 1034 -32.45 -42.32 12.46
C ARG A 1034 -32.12 -41.09 11.60
N PRO A 1035 -30.86 -40.62 11.56
CA PRO A 1035 -30.45 -39.60 10.60
C PRO A 1035 -30.79 -40.10 9.19
N ARG A 1036 -31.54 -39.31 8.42
CA ARG A 1036 -31.80 -39.62 7.01
C ARG A 1036 -30.45 -39.58 6.29
N GLU A 1037 -30.03 -40.70 5.72
CA GLU A 1037 -28.84 -40.75 4.88
C GLU A 1037 -29.07 -39.93 3.61
N LEU A 1038 -28.04 -39.25 3.11
CA LEU A 1038 -28.08 -38.57 1.82
C LEU A 1038 -28.39 -39.60 0.72
N GLU A 1039 -29.42 -39.33 -0.09
CA GLU A 1039 -29.77 -40.16 -1.23
C GLU A 1039 -28.65 -40.11 -2.30
N PRO A 1040 -28.47 -41.18 -3.09
CA PRO A 1040 -27.51 -41.16 -4.20
C PRO A 1040 -27.84 -40.08 -5.22
N LEU A 1041 -26.81 -39.40 -5.73
CA LEU A 1041 -26.86 -38.36 -6.76
C LEU A 1041 -26.31 -38.92 -8.09
N PRO A 1042 -27.09 -39.73 -8.84
CA PRO A 1042 -26.62 -40.40 -10.06
C PRO A 1042 -26.45 -39.45 -11.26
N THR A 1043 -26.93 -38.21 -11.16
CA THR A 1043 -26.82 -37.20 -12.23
C THR A 1043 -25.43 -36.56 -12.28
N ILE A 1044 -24.73 -36.49 -11.14
CA ILE A 1044 -23.40 -35.91 -11.03
C ILE A 1044 -22.34 -36.86 -11.62
N ARG A 1045 -21.61 -36.36 -12.62
CA ARG A 1045 -20.55 -37.07 -13.35
C ARG A 1045 -19.17 -36.47 -13.08
N SER A 1046 -19.09 -35.17 -12.80
CA SER A 1046 -17.84 -34.48 -12.47
C SER A 1046 -17.92 -33.88 -11.07
N LEU A 1047 -16.92 -34.14 -10.24
CA LEU A 1047 -16.82 -33.61 -8.88
C LEU A 1047 -15.43 -33.04 -8.62
N THR A 1048 -15.37 -31.80 -8.18
CA THR A 1048 -14.12 -31.15 -7.72
C THR A 1048 -14.26 -30.81 -6.24
N LEU A 1049 -13.36 -31.31 -5.41
CA LEU A 1049 -13.31 -30.99 -3.97
C LEU A 1049 -12.04 -30.23 -3.65
N ARG A 1050 -12.21 -29.05 -3.05
CA ARG A 1050 -11.10 -28.17 -2.64
C ARG A 1050 -10.89 -28.21 -1.12
N ASP A 1051 -9.71 -27.76 -0.68
CA ASP A 1051 -9.33 -27.56 0.73
C ASP A 1051 -9.45 -28.81 1.64
N VAL A 1052 -9.15 -29.99 1.07
CA VAL A 1052 -9.23 -31.25 1.79
C VAL A 1052 -8.03 -31.40 2.72
N SER A 1053 -8.22 -31.07 4.00
CA SER A 1053 -7.16 -31.08 5.03
C SER A 1053 -7.07 -32.38 5.83
N ARG A 1054 -8.16 -33.15 5.95
CA ARG A 1054 -8.17 -34.43 6.67
C ARG A 1054 -8.34 -35.62 5.72
N GLY A 1055 -7.34 -36.50 5.68
CA GLY A 1055 -7.41 -37.79 4.98
C GLY A 1055 -8.54 -38.68 5.51
N GLY A 1056 -9.15 -39.46 4.61
CA GLY A 1056 -10.27 -40.35 4.93
C GLY A 1056 -10.59 -41.32 3.80
N SER A 1057 -11.39 -42.34 4.11
CA SER A 1057 -11.87 -43.31 3.12
C SER A 1057 -12.90 -42.66 2.20
N THR A 1058 -12.73 -42.80 0.89
CA THR A 1058 -13.64 -42.28 -0.15
C THR A 1058 -14.97 -43.04 -0.28
N ARG A 1059 -15.29 -43.89 0.70
CA ARG A 1059 -16.49 -44.73 0.72
C ARG A 1059 -17.80 -43.93 0.64
N ASP A 1060 -17.86 -42.77 1.28
CA ASP A 1060 -19.04 -41.90 1.21
C ASP A 1060 -19.18 -41.28 -0.19
N LEU A 1061 -18.08 -40.93 -0.87
CA LEU A 1061 -18.11 -40.43 -2.25
C LEU A 1061 -18.63 -41.49 -3.22
N ALA A 1062 -18.13 -42.73 -3.13
CA ALA A 1062 -18.57 -43.82 -3.99
C ALA A 1062 -20.07 -44.15 -3.80
N ARG A 1063 -20.58 -43.99 -2.58
CA ARG A 1063 -22.01 -44.19 -2.26
C ARG A 1063 -22.89 -43.06 -2.80
N VAL A 1064 -22.50 -41.81 -2.55
CA VAL A 1064 -23.32 -40.63 -2.90
C VAL A 1064 -23.24 -40.31 -4.39
N PHE A 1065 -22.13 -40.61 -5.07
CA PHE A 1065 -21.93 -40.30 -6.49
C PHE A 1065 -21.74 -41.57 -7.34
N PRO A 1066 -22.77 -42.43 -7.50
CA PRO A 1066 -22.63 -43.76 -8.09
C PRO A 1066 -22.22 -43.77 -9.59
N ARG A 1067 -22.28 -42.63 -10.28
CA ARG A 1067 -21.97 -42.50 -11.73
C ARG A 1067 -20.85 -41.51 -12.05
N LEU A 1068 -19.96 -41.27 -11.09
CA LEU A 1068 -18.83 -40.35 -11.26
C LEU A 1068 -17.87 -40.83 -12.36
N THR A 1069 -17.48 -39.93 -13.26
CA THR A 1069 -16.49 -40.17 -14.33
C THR A 1069 -15.23 -39.32 -14.18
N HIS A 1070 -15.33 -38.17 -13.50
CA HIS A 1070 -14.19 -37.29 -13.21
C HIS A 1070 -14.21 -36.87 -11.73
N LEU A 1071 -13.08 -37.03 -11.04
CA LEU A 1071 -12.86 -36.58 -9.67
C LEU A 1071 -11.57 -35.76 -9.59
N ALA A 1072 -11.66 -34.50 -9.20
CA ALA A 1072 -10.51 -33.66 -8.89
C ALA A 1072 -10.44 -33.37 -7.38
N LEU A 1073 -9.28 -33.53 -6.77
CA LEU A 1073 -9.02 -33.30 -5.35
C LEU A 1073 -7.84 -32.35 -5.18
N GLU A 1074 -8.05 -31.24 -4.47
CA GLU A 1074 -6.96 -30.39 -3.94
C GLU A 1074 -6.73 -30.75 -2.46
N TYR A 1075 -5.54 -31.27 -2.16
CA TYR A 1075 -5.24 -32.05 -0.97
C TYR A 1075 -3.88 -31.64 -0.37
N ALA A 1076 -3.77 -31.46 0.94
CA ALA A 1076 -2.49 -31.15 1.58
C ALA A 1076 -1.56 -32.39 1.64
N GLU A 1077 -0.30 -32.27 1.21
CA GLU A 1077 0.63 -33.41 0.93
C GLU A 1077 0.92 -34.35 2.12
N GLU A 1078 0.62 -33.98 3.37
CA GLU A 1078 1.04 -34.73 4.58
C GLU A 1078 0.07 -35.85 5.03
N SER A 1079 -1.06 -36.08 4.34
CA SER A 1079 -2.10 -37.02 4.79
C SER A 1079 -2.24 -38.27 3.90
N ARG A 1080 -2.62 -39.43 4.47
CA ARG A 1080 -2.88 -40.68 3.70
C ARG A 1080 -4.30 -40.69 3.11
N LEU A 1081 -4.42 -40.91 1.79
CA LEU A 1081 -5.68 -40.95 1.03
C LEU A 1081 -6.03 -42.40 0.65
N ASP A 1082 -7.21 -42.90 1.05
CA ASP A 1082 -7.71 -44.23 0.66
C ASP A 1082 -8.73 -44.12 -0.49
N LEU A 1083 -8.27 -44.41 -1.71
CA LEU A 1083 -9.05 -44.39 -2.95
C LEU A 1083 -9.65 -45.76 -3.32
N THR A 1084 -9.33 -46.82 -2.57
CA THR A 1084 -9.80 -48.20 -2.83
C THR A 1084 -11.32 -48.30 -3.05
N PRO A 1085 -12.18 -47.59 -2.27
CA PRO A 1085 -13.64 -47.62 -2.46
C PRO A 1085 -14.12 -47.10 -3.81
N LEU A 1086 -13.33 -46.32 -4.55
CA LEU A 1086 -13.71 -45.77 -5.85
C LEU A 1086 -13.40 -46.70 -7.03
N ARG A 1087 -12.69 -47.83 -6.80
CA ARG A 1087 -12.39 -48.84 -7.84
C ARG A 1087 -13.60 -49.42 -8.54
N GLN A 1088 -14.76 -49.40 -7.87
CA GLN A 1088 -16.03 -49.89 -8.43
C GLN A 1088 -16.59 -48.99 -9.54
N HIS A 1089 -16.06 -47.78 -9.75
CA HIS A 1089 -16.44 -46.89 -10.84
C HIS A 1089 -15.61 -47.17 -12.09
N THR A 1090 -16.19 -47.87 -13.06
CA THR A 1090 -15.53 -48.15 -14.35
C THR A 1090 -15.36 -46.87 -15.17
N GLY A 1091 -14.12 -46.50 -15.49
CA GLY A 1091 -13.80 -45.33 -16.33
C GLY A 1091 -13.63 -43.99 -15.58
N LEU A 1092 -13.49 -44.03 -14.24
CA LEU A 1092 -13.24 -42.84 -13.42
C LEU A 1092 -11.81 -42.29 -13.60
N SER A 1093 -11.69 -41.04 -14.02
CA SER A 1093 -10.44 -40.28 -14.02
C SER A 1093 -10.28 -39.53 -12.69
N ILE A 1094 -9.17 -39.74 -11.98
CA ILE A 1094 -8.88 -39.09 -10.70
C ILE A 1094 -7.64 -38.20 -10.86
N VAL A 1095 -7.79 -36.92 -10.50
CA VAL A 1095 -6.70 -35.94 -10.47
C VAL A 1095 -6.53 -35.45 -9.04
N VAL A 1096 -5.33 -35.53 -8.49
CA VAL A 1096 -5.00 -35.01 -7.15
C VAL A 1096 -3.86 -34.02 -7.28
N ASN A 1097 -4.04 -32.78 -6.82
CA ASN A 1097 -3.07 -31.68 -6.94
C ASN A 1097 -2.49 -31.56 -8.37
N GLY A 1098 -3.37 -31.64 -9.38
CA GLY A 1098 -2.98 -31.55 -10.80
C GLY A 1098 -2.32 -32.81 -11.38
N ARG A 1099 -2.11 -33.89 -10.61
CA ARG A 1099 -1.53 -35.16 -11.09
C ARG A 1099 -2.60 -36.23 -11.26
N ALA A 1100 -2.60 -36.93 -12.40
CA ALA A 1100 -3.49 -38.06 -12.64
C ALA A 1100 -3.06 -39.28 -11.81
N ILE A 1101 -3.99 -39.86 -11.04
CA ILE A 1101 -3.74 -41.01 -10.18
C ILE A 1101 -4.67 -42.16 -10.58
N ARG A 1102 -4.14 -43.38 -10.66
CA ARG A 1102 -4.97 -44.59 -10.80
C ARG A 1102 -5.32 -45.11 -9.40
N PRO A 1103 -6.57 -45.55 -9.15
CA PRO A 1103 -6.95 -46.14 -7.87
C PRO A 1103 -6.27 -47.52 -7.67
N GLU A 1104 -5.04 -47.52 -7.17
CA GLU A 1104 -4.35 -48.71 -6.63
C GLU A 1104 -4.82 -49.08 -5.20
#